data_AF-A0A6A5XEX2-F1
#
_entry.id   AF-A0A6A5XEX2-F1
#
_cell.length_a   1.000
_cell.length_b   1.000
_cell.length_c   1.000
_cell.angle_alpha   90.00
_cell.angle_beta   90.00
_cell.angle_gamma   90.00
#
_symmetry.space_group_name_H-M   'P 1'
#
loop_
_entity.id
_entity.type
_entity.pdbx_description
1 polymer ?
#
loop_
_entity_poly.entity_id
_entity_poly.type
_entity_poly.pdbx_seq_one_letter_code
_entity_poly.pdbx_strand_id
1 'polypeptide(L)'
;MISPGVLSPWPGYPEIPIFLDTRPDHNSPESQRTSTTTFDTSHSSVSPVSPLNIPHFIKVTPPSRSANYSSKTPNRASTHQFDRQYVQQQSKKTSTRFLSPVDQTEKPPVPWKDEELSSITQENSPPQGAPSMSKFRFGDFPSTHKGEKNCPPYASPAGSGLGISNGSYGTVPSGVYPSHEKFDDTNNFVQRIEDTLWRYSLSRNVFKRWLLETISWAISALCMAGIVIVLFRLQNRNSDEWPLGNYGITLNTYVAILSRIASAALLLPVSEALGQLKWSWFFQGESKKMWDFEIFDNASRGPWGSFQLLLRTKGRKLAALGACIVLLALALDPFFQQVVDFPDRYIKAGNGILTKTRLFEPKFQEIWVDGALSSGLDDLFVRTTYPYFYGNGSVPIPFGNSVRPDIPVSCPTSNCTWEPYETLGMCSACENVSDLLTFECMNTRIDWFANQTGVTTEDTYPNGTVCGYFVKPPGSEPILVSGYSIPDQSIDEEVLLMRNLPLLSAPLRDPLFGDGSIHFKDYRNPIIDALIVTSPGGEQSVKRNATPNAYECVLTWCVKEIQSSYFEAAYHEEITHIYHNKTKGPFPWNTYLVEDEFGSGYMVDYLENVVINAPSDDQQNTPFGASNDTQLTTLLVFDTFFPSVYTKSNITDNPLLRYKISDPGLKIQQRELDINPWAIDTPRHMENLATAMTNAMRSSESREDVVGQAYQRENYIQVRFQWLALPLGLLLFSGVFLTATVVRTSREKEHVGVWKTSAVATLLYGLPDEIQKKMAASASGGGTPRTTAKQMKVQLQPGKGWRVSGNWFSPLADKVRRNQPPPGWI
;
A
#
# COMPACT_ATOMS: atom_id res chain seq x y z
N MET A 1 -10.58 7.86 41.32
CA MET A 1 -9.29 8.56 41.26
C MET A 1 -8.16 7.53 41.22
N ILE A 2 -7.80 7.11 40.01
CA ILE A 2 -6.45 6.66 39.68
C ILE A 2 -6.23 7.30 38.31
N SER A 3 -5.44 8.37 38.29
CA SER A 3 -5.03 9.04 37.06
C SER A 3 -3.71 8.41 36.61
N PRO A 4 -3.50 8.17 35.30
CA PRO A 4 -2.30 7.53 34.76
C PRO A 4 -1.15 8.52 34.62
N GLY A 5 0.06 8.02 34.81
CA GLY A 5 1.31 8.74 34.63
C GLY A 5 1.57 9.10 33.17
N VAL A 6 2.01 10.34 33.01
CA VAL A 6 2.56 10.95 31.80
C VAL A 6 3.87 10.24 31.41
N LEU A 7 3.96 9.76 30.17
CA LEU A 7 5.20 9.32 29.54
C LEU A 7 5.65 10.35 28.52
N SER A 8 6.88 10.82 28.69
CA SER A 8 7.62 11.76 27.86
C SER A 8 8.09 11.13 26.52
N PRO A 9 8.37 11.98 25.50
CA PRO A 9 8.72 11.54 24.15
C PRO A 9 10.19 11.15 24.01
N TRP A 10 10.46 10.10 23.23
CA TRP A 10 11.82 9.73 22.78
C TRP A 10 12.21 10.48 21.49
N PRO A 11 13.52 10.62 21.21
CA PRO A 11 14.11 11.74 20.50
C PRO A 11 14.28 11.50 18.99
N GLY A 12 14.41 12.61 18.26
CA GLY A 12 14.81 12.63 16.86
C GLY A 12 16.29 12.28 16.67
N TYR A 13 16.55 11.48 15.63
CA TYR A 13 17.88 11.32 15.06
C TYR A 13 17.89 11.91 13.65
N PRO A 14 18.83 12.82 13.34
CA PRO A 14 19.08 13.32 12.00
C PRO A 14 20.04 12.39 11.23
N GLU A 15 19.93 12.40 9.90
CA GLU A 15 20.90 11.91 8.91
C GLU A 15 21.21 10.39 8.83
N ILE A 16 20.55 9.71 7.87
CA ILE A 16 21.10 8.53 7.19
C ILE A 16 20.85 8.70 5.69
N PRO A 17 21.90 8.71 4.83
CA PRO A 17 21.73 8.83 3.39
C PRO A 17 21.28 7.49 2.78
N ILE A 18 20.17 7.50 2.05
CA ILE A 18 19.74 6.37 1.23
C ILE A 18 20.47 6.48 -0.11
N PHE A 19 21.39 5.53 -0.37
CA PHE A 19 21.97 5.32 -1.70
C PHE A 19 20.90 4.69 -2.62
N LEU A 20 20.44 5.44 -3.62
CA LEU A 20 19.74 4.89 -4.78
C LEU A 20 20.78 4.62 -5.88
N ASP A 21 21.14 3.35 -6.05
CA ASP A 21 21.98 2.90 -7.16
C ASP A 21 21.05 2.49 -8.32
N THR A 22 20.86 3.39 -9.28
CA THR A 22 20.22 3.08 -10.56
C THR A 22 21.22 3.33 -11.68
N ARG A 23 21.87 2.28 -12.17
CA ARG A 23 22.55 2.28 -13.47
C ARG A 23 21.60 1.75 -14.55
N PRO A 24 21.39 2.49 -15.65
CA PRO A 24 20.91 1.94 -16.91
C PRO A 24 22.08 1.78 -17.90
N ASP A 25 22.22 0.60 -18.51
CA ASP A 25 23.13 0.39 -19.64
C ASP A 25 22.46 0.74 -20.97
N HIS A 26 23.19 1.51 -21.77
CA HIS A 26 22.85 2.14 -23.05
C HIS A 26 23.07 1.24 -24.28
N ASN A 27 22.31 1.50 -25.36
CA ASN A 27 22.72 1.76 -26.78
C ASN A 27 21.54 1.45 -27.74
N SER A 28 21.11 2.23 -28.76
CA SER A 28 21.46 3.50 -29.47
C SER A 28 20.47 3.64 -30.68
N PRO A 29 20.48 4.64 -31.62
CA PRO A 29 20.84 6.08 -31.62
C PRO A 29 19.79 7.06 -32.25
N GLU A 30 20.02 8.37 -32.00
CA GLU A 30 19.80 9.60 -32.82
C GLU A 30 18.44 10.01 -33.44
N SER A 31 17.96 11.19 -33.02
CA SER A 31 17.45 12.25 -33.91
C SER A 31 17.39 13.61 -33.19
N GLN A 32 17.71 14.67 -33.94
CA GLN A 32 18.07 16.03 -33.53
C GLN A 32 16.90 16.97 -33.16
N ARG A 33 17.32 18.11 -32.54
CA ARG A 33 16.87 19.52 -32.72
C ARG A 33 15.95 20.17 -31.67
N THR A 34 16.56 21.14 -30.95
CA THR A 34 16.14 22.56 -30.69
C THR A 34 14.76 22.79 -30.03
N SER A 35 14.57 23.55 -28.95
CA SER A 35 15.13 24.87 -28.62
C SER A 35 14.91 25.23 -27.14
N THR A 36 15.84 26.03 -26.63
CA THR A 36 15.87 26.87 -25.42
C THR A 36 14.61 27.68 -25.10
N THR A 37 14.24 27.75 -23.81
CA THR A 37 14.07 29.02 -23.07
C THR A 37 14.12 28.78 -21.56
N THR A 38 15.21 29.25 -20.94
CA THR A 38 15.38 29.53 -19.51
C THR A 38 14.68 30.85 -19.16
N PHE A 39 13.98 30.91 -18.03
CA PHE A 39 13.94 32.10 -17.18
C PHE A 39 13.73 31.73 -15.71
N ASP A 40 14.47 32.47 -14.88
CA ASP A 40 14.65 32.37 -13.44
C ASP A 40 13.37 32.41 -12.61
N THR A 41 13.35 31.62 -11.53
CA THR A 41 12.59 31.96 -10.32
C THR A 41 13.56 32.07 -9.15
N SER A 42 13.71 33.32 -8.70
CA SER A 42 14.39 33.74 -7.49
C SER A 42 13.80 33.09 -6.25
N HIS A 43 14.69 32.62 -5.37
CA HIS A 43 14.40 32.23 -4.00
C HIS A 43 13.78 33.39 -3.20
N SER A 44 12.60 33.16 -2.63
CA SER A 44 12.12 33.91 -1.47
C SER A 44 11.90 32.94 -0.31
N SER A 45 12.77 33.05 0.69
CA SER A 45 12.75 32.34 1.96
C SER A 45 11.44 32.59 2.72
N VAL A 46 10.71 31.52 3.05
CA VAL A 46 9.57 31.57 3.97
C VAL A 46 10.12 31.34 5.40
N SER A 47 9.95 32.35 6.25
CA SER A 47 10.24 32.27 7.68
C SER A 47 9.18 31.43 8.40
N PRO A 48 9.54 30.66 9.44
CA PRO A 48 8.58 29.86 10.21
C PRO A 48 7.67 30.77 11.05
N VAL A 49 6.36 30.56 10.92
CA VAL A 49 5.31 31.23 11.70
C VAL A 49 5.37 30.70 13.14
N SER A 50 5.66 31.61 14.08
CA SER A 50 5.53 31.40 15.52
C SER A 50 4.04 31.29 15.92
N PRO A 51 3.69 30.49 16.95
CA PRO A 51 2.31 30.35 17.42
C PRO A 51 1.82 31.66 18.05
N LEU A 52 0.72 32.20 17.52
CA LEU A 52 0.14 33.46 17.97
C LEU A 52 -0.94 33.26 19.03
N ASN A 53 -0.52 33.58 20.25
CA ASN A 53 -1.21 34.28 21.33
C ASN A 53 -2.72 34.52 21.19
N ILE A 54 -3.45 33.85 22.09
CA ILE A 54 -4.80 34.19 22.54
C ILE A 54 -4.71 35.50 23.35
N PRO A 55 -5.54 36.53 23.09
CA PRO A 55 -5.59 37.70 23.95
C PRO A 55 -6.26 37.36 25.29
N HIS A 56 -5.50 37.53 26.37
CA HIS A 56 -5.96 37.42 27.75
C HIS A 56 -6.97 38.53 28.09
N PHE A 57 -8.16 38.17 28.55
CA PHE A 57 -8.95 39.01 29.46
C PHE A 57 -8.66 38.65 30.93
N ILE A 58 -8.80 39.67 31.76
CA ILE A 58 -8.33 39.85 33.14
C ILE A 58 -8.89 38.81 34.13
N LYS A 59 -8.05 38.36 35.08
CA LYS A 59 -8.43 37.52 36.23
C LYS A 59 -9.30 38.29 37.23
N VAL A 60 -10.45 37.71 37.61
CA VAL A 60 -11.10 37.95 38.90
C VAL A 60 -11.02 36.65 39.71
N THR A 61 -10.45 36.72 40.91
CA THR A 61 -10.36 35.59 41.84
C THR A 61 -11.57 35.62 42.79
N PRO A 62 -12.31 34.52 43.01
CA PRO A 62 -13.41 34.49 43.98
C PRO A 62 -12.89 34.33 45.42
N PRO A 63 -13.60 34.83 46.45
CA PRO A 63 -13.27 34.58 47.84
C PRO A 63 -13.67 33.15 48.26
N SER A 64 -12.86 32.57 49.13
CA SER A 64 -13.09 31.30 49.81
C SER A 64 -14.28 31.37 50.77
N ARG A 65 -15.15 30.35 50.73
CA ARG A 65 -15.91 29.93 51.92
C ARG A 65 -15.99 28.42 51.98
N SER A 66 -15.61 27.92 53.15
CA SER A 66 -15.65 26.56 53.62
C SER A 66 -17.06 26.12 53.96
N ALA A 67 -17.39 24.86 53.65
CA ALA A 67 -18.35 24.07 54.42
C ALA A 67 -18.02 22.58 54.26
N ASN A 68 -17.53 21.98 55.35
CA ASN A 68 -17.42 20.53 55.53
C ASN A 68 -18.82 19.92 55.59
N TYR A 69 -19.07 18.77 54.93
CA TYR A 69 -19.86 17.69 55.54
C TYR A 69 -19.67 16.33 54.82
N SER A 70 -18.95 15.45 55.52
CA SER A 70 -19.18 14.02 55.79
C SER A 70 -20.06 13.15 54.85
N SER A 71 -19.37 12.18 54.24
CA SER A 71 -19.63 10.72 54.33
C SER A 71 -20.58 9.98 53.38
N LYS A 72 -20.09 8.76 53.07
CA LYS A 72 -20.77 7.51 52.68
C LYS A 72 -20.95 7.21 51.18
N THR A 73 -20.01 6.42 50.69
CA THR A 73 -20.26 5.34 49.72
C THR A 73 -21.30 4.34 50.22
N PRO A 74 -22.02 3.69 49.30
CA PRO A 74 -21.95 2.23 49.29
C PRO A 74 -21.70 1.62 47.92
N ASN A 75 -21.16 0.41 48.00
CA ASN A 75 -20.71 -0.50 46.95
C ASN A 75 -21.87 -1.33 46.34
N ARG A 76 -21.72 -1.59 45.02
CA ARG A 76 -21.69 -2.90 44.34
C ARG A 76 -22.96 -3.78 44.16
N ALA A 77 -23.18 -4.09 42.86
CA ALA A 77 -23.76 -5.29 42.22
C ALA A 77 -25.27 -5.55 42.42
N SER A 78 -26.07 -5.87 41.40
CA SER A 78 -25.99 -7.10 40.60
C SER A 78 -27.10 -7.16 39.53
N THR A 79 -26.92 -8.11 38.63
CA THR A 79 -27.62 -8.52 37.40
C THR A 79 -29.11 -8.89 37.53
N HIS A 80 -29.92 -8.63 36.49
CA HIS A 80 -30.98 -9.47 35.86
C HIS A 80 -31.79 -8.58 34.88
N GLN A 81 -31.71 -8.77 33.56
CA GLN A 81 -32.46 -9.71 32.69
C GLN A 81 -33.87 -9.19 32.30
N PHE A 82 -34.07 -9.15 30.98
CA PHE A 82 -35.22 -8.69 30.17
C PHE A 82 -36.63 -8.85 30.78
N ASP A 83 -37.46 -7.80 30.65
CA ASP A 83 -38.83 -7.99 30.17
C ASP A 83 -39.41 -6.75 29.46
N ARG A 84 -40.27 -7.00 28.47
CA ARG A 84 -41.00 -6.02 27.66
C ARG A 84 -42.19 -5.45 28.44
N GLN A 85 -42.63 -4.26 27.99
CA GLN A 85 -43.86 -3.54 28.35
C GLN A 85 -43.79 -2.69 29.62
N TYR A 86 -43.49 -1.40 29.45
CA TYR A 86 -44.35 -0.34 29.97
C TYR A 86 -44.41 0.82 28.96
N VAL A 87 -45.59 0.96 28.39
CA VAL A 87 -46.09 2.13 27.67
C VAL A 87 -46.21 3.29 28.67
N GLN A 88 -45.91 4.51 28.21
CA GLN A 88 -46.15 5.79 28.86
C GLN A 88 -45.42 6.02 30.20
N GLN A 89 -44.20 6.55 30.13
CA GLN A 89 -43.78 7.54 31.11
C GLN A 89 -43.46 8.86 30.40
N GLN A 90 -44.21 9.86 30.84
CA GLN A 90 -44.24 11.25 30.38
C GLN A 90 -42.88 11.74 29.90
N SER A 91 -42.78 11.97 28.59
CA SER A 91 -41.94 13.04 28.07
C SER A 91 -42.42 14.31 28.77
N LYS A 92 -41.65 14.77 29.76
CA LYS A 92 -41.69 16.18 30.11
C LYS A 92 -41.30 16.89 28.81
N LYS A 93 -42.28 17.53 28.20
CA LYS A 93 -42.10 18.51 27.12
C LYS A 93 -41.07 19.54 27.59
N THR A 94 -39.81 19.31 27.26
CA THR A 94 -38.80 20.35 27.28
C THR A 94 -38.75 20.86 25.85
N SER A 95 -39.72 21.72 25.50
CA SER A 95 -39.65 22.50 24.26
C SER A 95 -38.32 23.25 24.28
N THR A 96 -37.53 23.13 23.23
CA THR A 96 -36.29 23.88 23.04
C THR A 96 -36.64 25.36 22.99
N ARG A 97 -36.37 26.11 24.05
CA ARG A 97 -36.70 27.54 24.12
C ARG A 97 -35.58 28.34 23.49
N PHE A 98 -35.89 29.09 22.44
CA PHE A 98 -35.05 30.19 21.97
C PHE A 98 -35.82 31.49 22.24
N LEU A 99 -35.23 32.38 23.03
CA LEU A 99 -35.77 33.70 23.36
C LEU A 99 -34.89 34.74 22.66
N SER A 100 -35.48 35.54 21.79
CA SER A 100 -34.81 36.73 21.25
C SER A 100 -35.33 37.97 22.00
N PRO A 101 -34.49 38.68 22.78
CA PRO A 101 -34.93 39.76 23.67
C PRO A 101 -35.16 41.10 22.95
N VAL A 102 -36.09 41.92 23.45
CA VAL A 102 -36.28 43.33 23.07
C VAL A 102 -35.65 44.23 24.16
N ASP A 103 -34.64 45.04 23.82
CA ASP A 103 -33.89 45.85 24.82
C ASP A 103 -34.59 47.18 25.19
N GLN A 104 -34.52 47.56 26.48
CA GLN A 104 -34.98 48.85 27.03
C GLN A 104 -33.81 49.62 27.66
N THR A 105 -33.69 50.90 27.33
CA THR A 105 -32.57 51.80 27.63
C THR A 105 -32.31 52.16 29.11
N GLU A 106 -31.01 52.17 29.48
CA GLU A 106 -30.22 52.99 30.44
C GLU A 106 -30.35 52.89 32.00
N LYS A 107 -29.18 52.71 32.68
CA LYS A 107 -28.70 53.52 33.85
C LYS A 107 -27.20 53.32 34.20
N PRO A 108 -26.49 54.31 34.80
CA PRO A 108 -25.01 54.41 34.83
C PRO A 108 -24.31 53.89 36.12
N PRO A 109 -22.95 53.71 36.13
CA PRO A 109 -22.20 53.00 37.19
C PRO A 109 -21.44 53.92 38.19
N VAL A 110 -21.03 53.37 39.35
CA VAL A 110 -20.16 54.03 40.37
C VAL A 110 -19.21 52.97 41.04
N PRO A 111 -18.10 53.33 41.71
CA PRO A 111 -16.74 53.04 41.24
C PRO A 111 -15.84 52.24 42.22
N TRP A 112 -14.66 51.84 41.73
CA TRP A 112 -13.61 51.02 42.37
C TRP A 112 -12.78 51.76 43.44
N LYS A 113 -12.09 51.01 44.31
CA LYS A 113 -10.92 51.45 45.10
C LYS A 113 -9.82 50.39 45.14
N ASP A 114 -8.60 50.87 44.87
CA ASP A 114 -7.31 50.19 44.79
C ASP A 114 -6.64 49.95 46.16
N GLU A 115 -5.69 49.00 46.24
CA GLU A 115 -4.34 49.26 46.82
C GLU A 115 -3.30 48.11 46.65
N GLU A 116 -2.12 48.56 46.18
CA GLU A 116 -0.70 48.14 46.22
C GLU A 116 -0.27 46.85 46.97
N LEU A 117 0.60 45.96 46.46
CA LEU A 117 2.01 46.00 46.00
C LEU A 117 3.09 45.87 47.11
N SER A 118 4.03 44.92 46.87
CA SER A 118 5.40 44.72 47.43
C SER A 118 5.56 43.46 48.32
N SER A 119 6.68 42.74 48.41
CA SER A 119 7.91 42.53 47.61
C SER A 119 8.77 41.45 48.36
N ILE A 120 9.83 40.93 47.70
CA ILE A 120 11.08 40.35 48.28
C ILE A 120 11.18 38.81 48.53
N THR A 121 11.99 38.18 47.66
CA THR A 121 13.12 37.22 47.86
C THR A 121 13.41 36.63 49.25
N GLN A 122 13.78 35.34 49.35
CA GLN A 122 15.17 34.81 49.36
C GLN A 122 15.24 33.30 49.68
N GLU A 123 16.41 32.74 49.38
CA GLU A 123 16.91 31.37 49.34
C GLU A 123 17.02 30.52 50.65
N ASN A 124 17.08 29.19 50.41
CA ASN A 124 17.99 28.16 50.95
C ASN A 124 17.68 27.31 52.23
N SER A 125 17.55 25.99 51.97
CA SER A 125 18.27 24.84 52.61
C SER A 125 17.70 24.17 53.90
N PRO A 126 18.20 22.98 54.37
CA PRO A 126 18.13 21.59 53.83
C PRO A 126 17.64 20.56 54.93
N PRO A 127 18.23 19.35 55.22
CA PRO A 127 18.08 18.03 54.58
C PRO A 127 17.93 16.78 55.53
N GLN A 128 18.07 15.58 54.93
CA GLN A 128 18.77 14.35 55.38
C GLN A 128 18.06 13.19 56.12
N GLY A 129 18.42 11.96 55.71
CA GLY A 129 18.28 10.73 56.49
C GLY A 129 18.61 9.42 55.73
N ALA A 130 19.86 8.94 55.85
CA ALA A 130 20.31 7.54 55.67
C ALA A 130 20.97 7.08 56.99
N PRO A 131 21.26 5.77 57.24
CA PRO A 131 22.65 5.24 57.04
C PRO A 131 22.77 3.69 56.77
N SER A 132 23.72 3.19 55.96
CA SER A 132 25.07 2.59 56.26
C SER A 132 25.10 1.11 56.77
N MET A 133 26.18 0.31 56.77
CA MET A 133 27.10 -0.31 55.78
C MET A 133 28.08 -1.27 56.55
N SER A 134 28.53 -2.37 55.93
CA SER A 134 29.82 -3.12 56.12
C SER A 134 30.00 -4.24 57.20
N LYS A 135 30.52 -5.44 56.81
CA LYS A 135 31.95 -5.90 56.99
C LYS A 135 32.21 -7.40 56.63
N PHE A 136 33.50 -7.66 56.34
CA PHE A 136 34.24 -8.82 55.79
C PHE A 136 34.69 -9.93 56.80
N ARG A 137 35.04 -11.16 56.32
CA ARG A 137 36.42 -11.77 56.27
C ARG A 137 36.53 -13.30 55.96
N PHE A 138 37.50 -13.66 55.08
CA PHE A 138 38.53 -14.76 55.01
C PHE A 138 38.14 -16.26 55.20
N GLY A 139 38.73 -17.29 54.54
CA GLY A 139 39.83 -17.46 53.56
C GLY A 139 40.42 -18.91 53.62
N ASP A 140 41.10 -19.36 52.54
CA ASP A 140 42.07 -20.50 52.35
C ASP A 140 41.54 -21.93 51.97
N PHE A 141 42.08 -22.75 51.02
CA PHE A 141 43.28 -22.82 50.11
C PHE A 141 43.08 -24.04 49.09
N PRO A 142 44.00 -24.51 48.18
CA PRO A 142 44.30 -24.06 46.79
C PRO A 142 44.35 -25.12 45.62
N SER A 143 44.50 -24.57 44.39
CA SER A 143 45.37 -24.92 43.19
C SER A 143 45.19 -26.25 42.41
N THR A 144 45.41 -26.37 41.07
CA THR A 144 46.30 -25.77 40.03
C THR A 144 45.65 -25.96 38.61
N HIS A 145 45.49 -24.98 37.69
CA HIS A 145 46.41 -24.29 36.72
C HIS A 145 46.94 -25.16 35.55
N LYS A 146 47.04 -24.75 34.26
CA LYS A 146 47.17 -23.47 33.49
C LYS A 146 46.94 -23.79 31.98
N GLY A 147 46.69 -22.91 31.00
CA GLY A 147 46.67 -21.44 30.80
C GLY A 147 46.08 -21.17 29.38
N GLU A 148 45.32 -20.09 29.12
CA GLU A 148 45.76 -18.71 28.76
C GLU A 148 46.53 -18.61 27.43
N LYS A 149 46.32 -17.66 26.49
CA LYS A 149 45.38 -16.53 26.27
C LYS A 149 45.83 -15.80 24.98
N ASN A 150 45.03 -14.81 24.51
CA ASN A 150 45.32 -13.69 23.57
C ASN A 150 45.16 -14.01 22.07
N CYS A 151 44.62 -13.16 21.17
CA CYS A 151 44.19 -11.75 21.16
C CYS A 151 43.25 -11.51 19.93
N PRO A 152 42.63 -10.31 19.76
CA PRO A 152 41.68 -9.93 18.69
C PRO A 152 42.41 -9.23 17.51
N PRO A 153 41.76 -8.35 16.71
CA PRO A 153 40.72 -8.52 15.69
C PRO A 153 41.27 -8.19 14.27
N TYR A 154 40.62 -8.55 13.15
CA TYR A 154 40.91 -7.83 11.89
C TYR A 154 39.75 -7.80 10.89
N ALA A 155 39.71 -6.64 10.23
CA ALA A 155 38.86 -6.22 9.15
C ALA A 155 39.03 -7.03 7.85
N SER A 156 38.00 -6.92 7.01
CA SER A 156 37.87 -7.35 5.62
C SER A 156 38.85 -6.61 4.65
N PRO A 157 38.75 -6.77 3.31
CA PRO A 157 39.20 -7.91 2.51
C PRO A 157 40.06 -7.45 1.30
N ALA A 158 40.83 -8.35 0.66
CA ALA A 158 41.26 -8.14 -0.73
C ALA A 158 41.82 -9.41 -1.40
N GLY A 159 41.31 -9.69 -2.59
CA GLY A 159 42.16 -9.87 -3.77
C GLY A 159 42.73 -11.26 -4.06
N SER A 160 42.01 -12.02 -4.86
CA SER A 160 42.49 -13.17 -5.64
C SER A 160 43.57 -12.76 -6.65
N GLY A 161 44.55 -13.64 -6.90
CA GLY A 161 45.54 -13.43 -7.96
C GLY A 161 46.59 -14.55 -8.11
N LEU A 162 46.20 -15.59 -8.83
CA LEU A 162 46.99 -16.48 -9.72
C LEU A 162 48.55 -16.44 -9.65
N GLY A 163 49.13 -17.59 -9.29
CA GLY A 163 49.91 -18.38 -10.26
C GLY A 163 51.40 -18.07 -10.50
N ILE A 164 52.20 -19.12 -10.25
CA ILE A 164 53.50 -19.49 -10.85
C ILE A 164 54.76 -18.88 -10.21
N SER A 165 55.57 -19.75 -9.59
CA SER A 165 57.04 -19.62 -9.66
C SER A 165 57.74 -20.98 -9.62
N ASN A 166 58.53 -21.22 -10.66
CA ASN A 166 59.49 -22.30 -10.86
C ASN A 166 60.49 -22.42 -9.71
N GLY A 167 60.99 -23.65 -9.50
CA GLY A 167 62.09 -23.94 -8.57
C GLY A 167 63.48 -23.59 -9.11
N SER A 168 64.49 -23.72 -8.25
CA SER A 168 65.53 -24.78 -8.35
C SER A 168 66.74 -24.50 -7.45
N TYR A 169 67.40 -25.62 -7.11
CA TYR A 169 68.79 -25.85 -6.69
C TYR A 169 69.18 -25.81 -5.20
N GLY A 170 69.64 -26.97 -4.70
CA GLY A 170 70.80 -27.02 -3.80
C GLY A 170 70.79 -27.98 -2.59
N THR A 171 70.86 -29.30 -2.83
CA THR A 171 71.70 -30.31 -2.11
C THR A 171 71.83 -30.37 -0.56
N VAL A 172 71.25 -31.43 0.06
CA VAL A 172 71.82 -32.58 0.85
C VAL A 172 72.86 -32.28 1.97
N PRO A 173 72.89 -32.89 3.22
CA PRO A 173 72.66 -34.33 3.53
C PRO A 173 71.95 -34.78 4.86
N SER A 174 71.57 -36.08 4.84
CA SER A 174 71.66 -37.13 5.89
C SER A 174 70.79 -37.13 7.16
N GLY A 175 70.14 -38.28 7.41
CA GLY A 175 69.92 -38.81 8.78
C GLY A 175 68.56 -39.49 9.07
N VAL A 176 68.53 -40.82 8.97
CA VAL A 176 67.49 -41.83 9.35
C VAL A 176 67.01 -41.64 10.81
N TYR A 177 65.72 -41.73 11.22
CA TYR A 177 64.81 -42.89 11.37
C TYR A 177 63.35 -42.44 11.66
N PRO A 178 62.34 -43.32 11.51
CA PRO A 178 60.94 -42.95 11.26
C PRO A 178 60.10 -42.80 12.54
N SER A 179 59.15 -41.87 12.49
CA SER A 179 58.04 -41.80 13.42
C SER A 179 56.73 -42.08 12.66
N HIS A 180 56.02 -43.11 13.13
CA HIS A 180 54.67 -43.50 12.73
C HIS A 180 53.74 -42.31 12.46
N GLU A 181 53.38 -42.10 11.20
CA GLU A 181 52.12 -41.44 10.85
C GLU A 181 51.01 -42.48 10.76
N LYS A 182 49.95 -42.23 11.52
CA LYS A 182 48.71 -42.98 11.54
C LYS A 182 47.94 -42.62 10.26
N PHE A 183 48.12 -43.40 9.19
CA PHE A 183 47.39 -43.24 7.94
C PHE A 183 45.94 -43.79 8.06
N ASP A 184 45.00 -42.85 8.05
CA ASP A 184 43.63 -42.85 7.49
C ASP A 184 42.82 -44.15 7.34
N ASP A 185 41.74 -44.27 8.13
CA ASP A 185 40.63 -45.22 7.96
C ASP A 185 39.75 -44.93 6.72
N THR A 186 39.84 -43.73 6.13
CA THR A 186 39.09 -43.33 4.92
C THR A 186 39.59 -44.02 3.66
N ASN A 187 40.89 -44.32 3.56
CA ASN A 187 41.45 -45.07 2.43
C ASN A 187 40.90 -46.50 2.35
N ASN A 188 40.67 -47.16 3.50
CA ASN A 188 40.12 -48.52 3.52
C ASN A 188 38.67 -48.59 3.01
N PHE A 189 37.83 -47.58 3.27
CA PHE A 189 36.44 -47.58 2.81
C PHE A 189 36.33 -47.31 1.31
N VAL A 190 37.04 -46.31 0.81
CA VAL A 190 37.07 -45.96 -0.62
C VAL A 190 37.66 -47.11 -1.43
N GLN A 191 38.77 -47.69 -0.97
CA GLN A 191 39.43 -48.81 -1.63
C GLN A 191 38.58 -50.09 -1.60
N ARG A 192 37.79 -50.31 -0.53
CA ARG A 192 36.83 -51.43 -0.44
C ARG A 192 35.63 -51.25 -1.36
N ILE A 193 35.15 -50.01 -1.53
CA ILE A 193 34.14 -49.68 -2.55
C ILE A 193 34.72 -49.94 -3.92
N GLU A 194 35.91 -49.42 -4.23
CA GLU A 194 36.57 -49.57 -5.52
C GLU A 194 36.82 -51.04 -5.89
N ASP A 195 37.32 -51.85 -4.96
CA ASP A 195 37.47 -53.30 -5.12
C ASP A 195 36.14 -54.01 -5.39
N THR A 196 35.08 -53.58 -4.72
CA THR A 196 33.74 -54.13 -4.90
C THR A 196 33.19 -53.76 -6.28
N LEU A 197 33.32 -52.50 -6.69
CA LEU A 197 32.93 -51.99 -8.02
C LEU A 197 33.71 -52.70 -9.14
N TRP A 198 35.00 -52.95 -8.93
CA TRP A 198 35.87 -53.69 -9.86
C TRP A 198 35.46 -55.17 -10.00
N ARG A 199 35.11 -55.83 -8.90
CA ARG A 199 34.58 -57.21 -8.94
C ARG A 199 33.25 -57.29 -9.69
N TYR A 200 32.38 -56.28 -9.57
CA TYR A 200 31.13 -56.21 -10.32
C TYR A 200 31.35 -55.91 -11.81
N SER A 201 32.34 -55.09 -12.17
CA SER A 201 32.70 -54.82 -13.57
C SER A 201 33.30 -56.05 -14.29
N LEU A 202 33.98 -56.93 -13.56
CA LEU A 202 34.58 -58.17 -14.08
C LEU A 202 33.58 -59.34 -14.22
N SER A 203 32.43 -59.30 -13.55
CA SER A 203 31.43 -60.39 -13.54
C SER A 203 31.00 -60.83 -14.95
N ARG A 204 30.82 -62.13 -15.18
CA ARG A 204 30.38 -62.71 -16.47
C ARG A 204 28.91 -62.40 -16.80
N ASN A 205 28.12 -61.94 -15.83
CA ASN A 205 26.72 -61.55 -16.01
C ASN A 205 26.60 -60.11 -16.50
N VAL A 206 25.94 -59.91 -17.64
CA VAL A 206 25.77 -58.59 -18.28
C VAL A 206 25.05 -57.61 -17.34
N PHE A 207 24.00 -58.06 -16.65
CA PHE A 207 23.27 -57.23 -15.67
C PHE A 207 24.15 -56.70 -14.53
N LYS A 208 25.07 -57.53 -14.00
CA LYS A 208 26.00 -57.09 -12.94
C LYS A 208 27.03 -56.07 -13.43
N ARG A 209 27.38 -56.08 -14.72
CA ARG A 209 28.30 -55.10 -15.33
C ARG A 209 27.68 -53.73 -15.54
N TRP A 210 26.37 -53.66 -15.70
CA TRP A 210 25.62 -52.41 -15.89
C TRP A 210 24.90 -51.95 -14.62
N LEU A 211 25.23 -52.55 -13.47
CA LEU A 211 24.55 -52.32 -12.20
C LEU A 211 24.71 -50.86 -11.74
N LEU A 212 25.90 -50.27 -11.90
CA LEU A 212 26.15 -48.88 -11.51
C LEU A 212 25.37 -47.88 -12.37
N GLU A 213 25.31 -48.12 -13.68
CA GLU A 213 24.53 -47.30 -14.60
C GLU A 213 23.03 -47.42 -14.30
N THR A 214 22.57 -48.60 -13.92
CA THR A 214 21.17 -48.86 -13.53
C THR A 214 20.83 -48.16 -12.21
N ILE A 215 21.71 -48.23 -11.21
CA ILE A 215 21.55 -47.51 -9.93
C ILE A 215 21.57 -46.00 -10.17
N SER A 216 22.50 -45.48 -10.97
CA SER A 216 22.58 -44.05 -11.29
C SER A 216 21.32 -43.56 -12.00
N TRP A 217 20.81 -44.31 -12.97
CA TRP A 217 19.55 -43.98 -13.62
C TRP A 217 18.37 -44.04 -12.63
N ALA A 218 18.33 -45.03 -11.73
CA ALA A 218 17.29 -45.14 -10.71
C ALA A 218 17.31 -43.98 -9.71
N ILE A 219 18.50 -43.51 -9.30
CA ILE A 219 18.65 -42.30 -8.46
C ILE A 219 18.05 -41.08 -9.18
N SER A 220 18.36 -40.90 -10.46
CA SER A 220 17.76 -39.82 -11.26
C SER A 220 16.23 -39.93 -11.30
N ALA A 221 15.69 -41.13 -11.53
CA ALA A 221 14.26 -41.38 -11.54
C ALA A 221 13.58 -41.08 -10.19
N LEU A 222 14.22 -41.44 -9.07
CA LEU A 222 13.73 -41.15 -7.72
C LEU A 222 13.73 -39.65 -7.42
N CYS A 223 14.77 -38.92 -7.80
CA CYS A 223 14.81 -37.46 -7.66
C CYS A 223 13.72 -36.79 -8.48
N MET A 224 13.52 -37.21 -9.74
CA MET A 224 12.45 -36.70 -10.61
C MET A 224 11.07 -36.98 -10.04
N ALA A 225 10.84 -38.20 -9.53
CA ALA A 225 9.58 -38.57 -8.87
C ALA A 225 9.34 -37.70 -7.63
N GLY A 226 10.38 -37.46 -6.80
CA GLY A 226 10.29 -36.58 -5.63
C GLY A 226 9.85 -35.16 -6.00
N ILE A 227 10.47 -34.57 -7.02
CA ILE A 227 10.08 -33.25 -7.56
C ILE A 227 8.62 -33.27 -8.00
N VAL A 228 8.21 -34.23 -8.84
CA VAL A 228 6.84 -34.30 -9.37
C VAL A 228 5.81 -34.48 -8.26
N ILE A 229 6.06 -35.35 -7.27
CA ILE A 229 5.13 -35.62 -6.16
C ILE A 229 4.93 -34.37 -5.30
N VAL A 230 6.03 -33.70 -4.92
CA VAL A 230 5.95 -32.48 -4.10
C VAL A 230 5.22 -31.37 -4.83
N LEU A 231 5.57 -31.13 -6.10
CA LEU A 231 4.93 -30.11 -6.92
C LEU A 231 3.43 -30.39 -7.13
N PHE A 232 3.06 -31.65 -7.37
CA PHE A 232 1.65 -32.02 -7.52
C PHE A 232 0.85 -31.81 -6.23
N ARG A 233 1.46 -32.06 -5.06
CA ARG A 233 0.82 -31.84 -3.75
C ARG A 233 0.64 -30.36 -3.42
N LEU A 234 1.54 -29.50 -3.88
CA LEU A 234 1.57 -28.06 -3.57
C LEU A 234 0.83 -27.20 -4.60
N GLN A 235 0.30 -27.79 -5.67
CA GLN A 235 -0.45 -27.05 -6.69
C GLN A 235 -1.62 -26.27 -6.09
N ASN A 236 -1.68 -24.96 -6.36
CA ASN A 236 -2.70 -24.03 -5.89
C ASN A 236 -2.84 -23.91 -4.36
N ARG A 237 -1.77 -24.19 -3.60
CA ARG A 237 -1.70 -23.90 -2.16
C ARG A 237 -0.97 -22.59 -1.89
N ASN A 238 -1.21 -22.00 -0.73
CA ASN A 238 -0.47 -20.83 -0.27
C ASN A 238 1.02 -21.19 -0.12
N SER A 239 1.92 -20.26 -0.47
CA SER A 239 3.37 -20.43 -0.32
C SER A 239 3.79 -20.76 1.10
N ASP A 240 3.05 -20.30 2.10
CA ASP A 240 3.35 -20.49 3.52
C ASP A 240 3.06 -21.93 4.00
N GLU A 241 2.28 -22.71 3.24
CA GLU A 241 2.04 -24.13 3.54
C GLU A 241 3.25 -25.04 3.24
N TRP A 242 4.36 -24.48 2.74
CA TRP A 242 5.57 -25.24 2.42
C TRP A 242 6.28 -25.72 3.70
N PRO A 243 6.34 -27.05 3.98
CA PRO A 243 6.81 -27.58 5.26
C PRO A 243 8.30 -27.32 5.55
N LEU A 244 9.15 -27.22 4.51
CA LEU A 244 10.57 -26.93 4.69
C LEU A 244 10.88 -25.43 4.75
N GLY A 245 9.87 -24.57 4.62
CA GLY A 245 10.00 -23.11 4.76
C GLY A 245 10.43 -22.72 6.17
N ASN A 246 9.92 -23.43 7.19
CA ASN A 246 10.30 -23.23 8.59
C ASN A 246 11.80 -23.49 8.86
N TYR A 247 12.48 -24.24 7.98
CA TYR A 247 13.92 -24.51 8.06
C TYR A 247 14.74 -23.62 7.10
N GLY A 248 14.14 -22.63 6.45
CA GLY A 248 14.80 -21.68 5.55
C GLY A 248 15.08 -22.20 4.13
N ILE A 249 14.59 -23.39 3.76
CA ILE A 249 14.76 -23.94 2.41
C ILE A 249 13.55 -23.53 1.57
N THR A 250 13.75 -22.74 0.53
CA THR A 250 12.65 -22.38 -0.40
C THR A 250 12.31 -23.54 -1.34
N LEU A 251 11.07 -23.56 -1.86
CA LEU A 251 10.64 -24.58 -2.84
C LEU A 251 11.54 -24.60 -4.09
N ASN A 252 11.98 -23.41 -4.56
CA ASN A 252 12.92 -23.29 -5.67
C ASN A 252 14.27 -23.93 -5.36
N THR A 253 14.79 -23.74 -4.15
CA THR A 253 16.04 -24.37 -3.70
C THR A 253 15.90 -25.90 -3.66
N TYR A 254 14.76 -26.41 -3.18
CA TYR A 254 14.47 -27.84 -3.18
C TYR A 254 14.49 -28.44 -4.60
N VAL A 255 13.79 -27.80 -5.54
CA VAL A 255 13.77 -28.22 -6.95
C VAL A 255 15.17 -28.11 -7.57
N ALA A 256 15.94 -27.06 -7.27
CA ALA A 256 17.29 -26.88 -7.77
C ALA A 256 18.26 -27.98 -7.29
N ILE A 257 18.22 -28.34 -6.00
CA ILE A 257 19.09 -29.40 -5.45
C ILE A 257 18.77 -30.74 -6.09
N LEU A 258 17.49 -31.14 -6.10
CA LEU A 258 17.10 -32.44 -6.65
C LEU A 258 17.31 -32.52 -8.17
N SER A 259 17.05 -31.45 -8.90
CA SER A 259 17.26 -31.42 -10.36
C SER A 259 18.74 -31.50 -10.73
N ARG A 260 19.63 -30.90 -9.94
CA ARG A 260 21.09 -31.01 -10.15
C ARG A 260 21.58 -32.44 -9.92
N ILE A 261 21.13 -33.08 -8.84
CA ILE A 261 21.44 -34.49 -8.57
C ILE A 261 20.87 -35.38 -9.69
N ALA A 262 19.62 -35.16 -10.10
CA ALA A 262 18.97 -35.93 -11.15
C ALA A 262 19.69 -35.81 -12.50
N SER A 263 20.11 -34.60 -12.87
CA SER A 263 20.83 -34.32 -14.12
C SER A 263 22.20 -34.99 -14.15
N ALA A 264 22.97 -34.89 -13.06
CA ALA A 264 24.27 -35.55 -12.95
C ALA A 264 24.16 -37.08 -13.02
N ALA A 265 23.18 -37.65 -12.28
CA ALA A 265 22.94 -39.09 -12.24
C ALA A 265 22.40 -39.65 -13.58
N LEU A 266 21.73 -38.82 -14.39
CA LEU A 266 21.23 -39.18 -15.73
C LEU A 266 22.32 -39.22 -16.79
N LEU A 267 23.32 -38.34 -16.70
CA LEU A 267 24.39 -38.24 -17.72
C LEU A 267 25.42 -39.39 -17.63
N LEU A 268 25.68 -39.91 -16.43
CA LEU A 268 26.60 -41.04 -16.21
C LEU A 268 26.25 -42.29 -17.03
N PRO A 269 25.03 -42.85 -16.99
CA PRO A 269 24.69 -44.02 -17.80
C PRO A 269 24.74 -43.73 -19.31
N VAL A 270 24.48 -42.49 -19.73
CA VAL A 270 24.52 -42.07 -21.14
C VAL A 270 25.96 -42.01 -21.65
N SER A 271 26.90 -41.46 -20.87
CA SER A 271 28.32 -41.40 -21.26
C SER A 271 28.94 -42.80 -21.36
N GLU A 272 28.65 -43.69 -20.40
CA GLU A 272 29.13 -45.07 -20.41
C GLU A 272 28.52 -45.90 -21.55
N ALA A 273 27.24 -45.69 -21.86
CA ALA A 273 26.58 -46.33 -23.01
C ALA A 273 27.14 -45.84 -24.35
N LEU A 274 27.42 -44.53 -24.51
CA LEU A 274 28.12 -44.01 -25.69
C LEU A 274 29.54 -44.59 -25.82
N GLY A 275 30.26 -44.71 -24.72
CA GLY A 275 31.56 -45.38 -24.66
C GLY A 275 31.50 -46.83 -25.12
N GLN A 276 30.44 -47.56 -24.76
CA GLN A 276 30.26 -48.94 -25.24
C GLN A 276 29.90 -49.00 -26.73
N LEU A 277 29.06 -48.08 -27.22
CA LEU A 277 28.68 -48.02 -28.63
C LEU A 277 29.85 -47.66 -29.54
N LYS A 278 30.87 -46.94 -29.03
CA LYS A 278 32.16 -46.73 -29.70
C LYS A 278 32.75 -48.05 -30.17
N TRP A 279 32.83 -49.03 -29.28
CA TRP A 279 33.41 -50.34 -29.60
C TRP A 279 32.54 -51.10 -30.59
N SER A 280 31.22 -51.17 -30.37
CA SER A 280 30.28 -51.81 -31.28
C SER A 280 30.35 -51.26 -32.72
N TRP A 281 30.61 -49.95 -32.88
CA TRP A 281 30.77 -49.30 -34.19
C TRP A 281 31.95 -49.85 -35.01
N PHE A 282 33.06 -50.19 -34.36
CA PHE A 282 34.28 -50.69 -35.04
C PHE A 282 34.31 -52.21 -35.24
N PHE A 283 33.43 -52.95 -34.56
CA PHE A 283 33.27 -54.40 -34.75
C PHE A 283 32.33 -54.77 -35.90
N GLN A 284 31.37 -53.90 -36.25
CA GLN A 284 30.42 -54.16 -37.34
C GLN A 284 31.09 -54.10 -38.73
N GLY A 285 31.62 -55.24 -39.19
CA GLY A 285 31.78 -55.71 -40.58
C GLY A 285 32.65 -54.91 -41.55
N GLU A 286 32.58 -53.59 -41.54
CA GLU A 286 33.27 -52.67 -42.46
C GLU A 286 34.33 -51.84 -41.73
N SER A 287 35.39 -51.48 -42.44
CA SER A 287 36.40 -50.57 -41.92
C SER A 287 35.86 -49.13 -41.79
N LYS A 288 35.92 -48.56 -40.58
CA LYS A 288 35.45 -47.20 -40.26
C LYS A 288 36.63 -46.26 -40.05
N LYS A 289 36.44 -44.94 -40.18
CA LYS A 289 37.56 -43.99 -40.04
C LYS A 289 38.05 -43.99 -38.59
N MET A 290 39.36 -43.96 -38.36
CA MET A 290 39.93 -43.89 -37.02
C MET A 290 39.53 -42.60 -36.28
N TRP A 291 39.33 -41.52 -37.03
CA TRP A 291 38.70 -40.29 -36.53
C TRP A 291 37.33 -40.48 -35.86
N ASP A 292 36.56 -41.49 -36.26
CA ASP A 292 35.27 -41.78 -35.63
C ASP A 292 35.49 -42.20 -34.15
N PHE A 293 36.62 -42.82 -33.80
CA PHE A 293 36.96 -43.18 -32.42
C PHE A 293 37.10 -41.93 -31.54
N GLU A 294 37.78 -40.89 -32.04
CA GLU A 294 37.93 -39.60 -31.36
C GLU A 294 36.58 -38.88 -31.23
N ILE A 295 35.72 -38.91 -32.26
CA ILE A 295 34.38 -38.32 -32.19
C ILE A 295 33.52 -39.01 -31.12
N PHE A 296 33.49 -40.35 -31.08
CA PHE A 296 32.72 -41.10 -30.08
C PHE A 296 33.25 -40.86 -28.66
N ASP A 297 34.57 -40.79 -28.49
CA ASP A 297 35.19 -40.51 -27.19
C ASP A 297 34.87 -39.09 -26.72
N ASN A 298 35.01 -38.09 -27.59
CA ASN A 298 34.62 -36.71 -27.31
C ASN A 298 33.11 -36.58 -27.02
N ALA A 299 32.27 -37.35 -27.70
CA ALA A 299 30.82 -37.34 -27.48
C ALA A 299 30.43 -37.85 -26.09
N SER A 300 31.11 -38.89 -25.60
CA SER A 300 30.90 -39.39 -24.24
C SER A 300 31.32 -38.41 -23.14
N ARG A 301 32.16 -37.42 -23.46
CA ARG A 301 32.71 -36.43 -22.51
C ARG A 301 31.99 -35.09 -22.51
N GLY A 302 31.12 -34.82 -23.47
CA GLY A 302 30.38 -33.57 -23.44
C GLY A 302 29.62 -33.19 -24.71
N PRO A 303 29.01 -31.99 -24.71
CA PRO A 303 28.08 -31.54 -25.73
C PRO A 303 28.74 -31.36 -27.10
N TRP A 304 29.95 -30.82 -27.16
CA TRP A 304 30.63 -30.54 -28.42
C TRP A 304 30.94 -31.81 -29.23
N GLY A 305 31.42 -32.86 -28.57
CA GLY A 305 31.61 -34.15 -29.22
C GLY A 305 30.29 -34.79 -29.64
N SER A 306 29.23 -34.62 -28.85
CA SER A 306 27.88 -35.12 -29.16
C SER A 306 27.31 -34.44 -30.42
N PHE A 307 27.52 -33.13 -30.56
CA PHE A 307 27.16 -32.40 -31.77
C PHE A 307 27.90 -32.93 -33.01
N GLN A 308 29.22 -33.15 -32.90
CA GLN A 308 30.02 -33.73 -33.98
C GLN A 308 29.54 -35.15 -34.35
N LEU A 309 29.17 -35.97 -33.36
CA LEU A 309 28.68 -37.32 -33.57
C LEU A 309 27.34 -37.35 -34.30
N LEU A 310 26.44 -36.39 -34.05
CA LEU A 310 25.17 -36.26 -34.77
C LEU A 310 25.36 -35.94 -36.25
N LEU A 311 26.21 -34.95 -36.55
CA LEU A 311 26.56 -34.61 -37.93
C LEU A 311 27.19 -35.81 -38.66
N ARG A 312 28.01 -36.59 -37.95
CA ARG A 312 28.70 -37.75 -38.52
C ARG A 312 27.79 -38.95 -38.77
N THR A 313 26.87 -39.24 -37.86
CA THR A 313 25.97 -40.41 -37.93
C THR A 313 24.66 -40.14 -38.68
N LYS A 314 24.41 -38.87 -39.07
CA LYS A 314 23.17 -38.40 -39.73
C LYS A 314 21.90 -38.77 -38.96
N GLY A 315 21.97 -38.92 -37.63
CA GLY A 315 20.81 -39.19 -36.78
C GLY A 315 20.24 -40.62 -36.82
N ARG A 316 20.78 -41.55 -37.63
CA ARG A 316 20.12 -42.84 -37.94
C ARG A 316 20.57 -44.02 -37.07
N LYS A 317 21.48 -43.81 -36.13
CA LYS A 317 22.11 -44.90 -35.34
C LYS A 317 21.82 -44.70 -33.87
N LEU A 318 21.82 -45.79 -33.09
CA LEU A 318 21.58 -45.75 -31.64
C LEU A 318 22.46 -44.72 -30.91
N ALA A 319 23.71 -44.52 -31.37
CA ALA A 319 24.63 -43.51 -30.87
C ALA A 319 24.13 -42.05 -31.03
N ALA A 320 23.30 -41.78 -32.04
CA ALA A 320 22.68 -40.47 -32.22
C ALA A 320 21.68 -40.15 -31.11
N LEU A 321 20.95 -41.15 -30.60
CA LEU A 321 20.03 -40.95 -29.48
C LEU A 321 20.79 -40.49 -28.22
N GLY A 322 21.91 -41.15 -27.89
CA GLY A 322 22.77 -40.75 -26.77
C GLY A 322 23.35 -39.34 -26.95
N ALA A 323 23.79 -38.99 -28.16
CA ALA A 323 24.27 -37.64 -28.46
C ALA A 323 23.18 -36.56 -28.34
N CYS A 324 21.95 -36.84 -28.78
CA CYS A 324 20.81 -35.94 -28.59
C CYS A 324 20.50 -35.73 -27.11
N ILE A 325 20.52 -36.79 -26.29
CA ILE A 325 20.28 -36.68 -24.84
C ILE A 325 21.30 -35.75 -24.17
N VAL A 326 22.60 -35.89 -24.49
CA VAL A 326 23.66 -35.02 -23.95
C VAL A 326 23.44 -33.55 -24.34
N LEU A 327 23.01 -33.28 -25.58
CA LEU A 327 22.72 -31.91 -26.02
C LEU A 327 21.47 -31.32 -25.35
N LEU A 328 20.38 -32.08 -25.30
CA LEU A 328 19.13 -31.65 -24.68
C LEU A 328 19.26 -31.50 -23.16
N ALA A 329 20.17 -32.25 -22.53
CA ALA A 329 20.46 -32.12 -21.10
C ALA A 329 20.97 -30.73 -20.71
N LEU A 330 21.57 -29.97 -21.63
CA LEU A 330 21.96 -28.58 -21.38
C LEU A 330 20.78 -27.66 -21.04
N ALA A 331 19.58 -27.99 -21.52
CA ALA A 331 18.37 -27.23 -21.26
C ALA A 331 17.60 -27.69 -20.01
N LEU A 332 18.09 -28.69 -19.25
CA LEU A 332 17.39 -29.16 -18.05
C LEU A 332 17.26 -28.05 -17.00
N ASP A 333 18.34 -27.35 -16.70
CA ASP A 333 18.36 -26.29 -15.68
C ASP A 333 17.32 -25.17 -15.93
N PRO A 334 17.26 -24.52 -17.11
CA PRO A 334 16.27 -23.46 -17.36
C PRO A 334 14.82 -24.00 -17.33
N PHE A 335 14.59 -25.25 -17.73
CA PHE A 335 13.26 -25.85 -17.64
C PHE A 335 12.84 -26.00 -16.17
N PHE A 336 13.72 -26.50 -15.29
CA PHE A 336 13.42 -26.61 -13.86
C PHE A 336 13.17 -25.27 -13.17
N GLN A 337 13.89 -24.22 -13.56
CA GLN A 337 13.68 -22.87 -13.03
C GLN A 337 12.28 -22.33 -13.36
N GLN A 338 11.69 -22.74 -14.48
CA GLN A 338 10.38 -22.27 -14.95
C GLN A 338 9.19 -23.11 -14.45
N VAL A 339 9.45 -24.18 -13.68
CA VAL A 339 8.38 -25.09 -13.21
C VAL A 339 7.52 -24.46 -12.13
N VAL A 340 8.09 -23.61 -11.27
CA VAL A 340 7.41 -23.02 -10.11
C VAL A 340 7.26 -21.52 -10.31
N ASP A 341 6.02 -21.05 -10.16
CA ASP A 341 5.65 -19.64 -10.19
C ASP A 341 4.88 -19.28 -8.92
N PHE A 342 4.94 -18.00 -8.52
CA PHE A 342 4.30 -17.49 -7.30
C PHE A 342 3.38 -16.32 -7.62
N PRO A 343 2.21 -16.55 -8.28
CA PRO A 343 1.25 -15.50 -8.51
C PRO A 343 0.64 -14.94 -7.20
N ASP A 344 0.55 -13.62 -7.13
CA ASP A 344 -0.23 -12.90 -6.12
C ASP A 344 -1.74 -13.13 -6.33
N ARG A 345 -2.48 -13.38 -5.26
CA ARG A 345 -3.95 -13.39 -5.26
C ARG A 345 -4.48 -12.59 -4.08
N TYR A 346 -5.55 -11.83 -4.32
CA TYR A 346 -6.28 -11.17 -3.24
C TYR A 346 -7.25 -12.17 -2.60
N ILE A 347 -7.15 -12.33 -1.29
CA ILE A 347 -8.09 -13.11 -0.50
C ILE A 347 -8.68 -12.25 0.61
N LYS A 348 -9.88 -12.60 1.07
CA LYS A 348 -10.54 -11.92 2.18
C LYS A 348 -9.81 -12.24 3.48
N ALA A 349 -9.12 -11.26 4.05
CA ALA A 349 -8.35 -11.39 5.29
C ALA A 349 -9.12 -10.90 6.53
N GLY A 350 -10.11 -10.02 6.33
CA GLY A 350 -10.90 -9.49 7.44
C GLY A 350 -12.00 -8.54 6.97
N ASN A 351 -12.37 -7.64 7.87
CA ASN A 351 -13.40 -6.64 7.60
C ASN A 351 -12.82 -5.24 7.67
N GLY A 352 -13.24 -4.38 6.74
CA GLY A 352 -13.06 -2.94 6.82
C GLY A 352 -14.25 -2.31 7.54
N ILE A 353 -14.05 -1.22 8.26
CA ILE A 353 -15.10 -0.47 8.95
C ILE A 353 -15.10 0.96 8.40
N LEU A 354 -16.28 1.43 8.00
CA LEU A 354 -16.56 2.85 7.75
C LEU A 354 -17.78 3.27 8.54
N THR A 355 -18.08 4.56 8.57
CA THR A 355 -19.23 5.08 9.32
C THR A 355 -20.33 5.65 8.40
N LYS A 356 -21.58 5.42 8.80
CA LYS A 356 -22.79 6.05 8.25
C LYS A 356 -23.59 6.70 9.36
N THR A 357 -24.61 7.46 9.00
CA THR A 357 -25.58 8.02 9.95
C THR A 357 -26.98 7.65 9.49
N ARG A 358 -27.82 7.11 10.38
CA ARG A 358 -29.23 6.84 10.07
C ARG A 358 -30.15 7.90 10.66
N LEU A 359 -30.08 8.03 11.98
CA LEU A 359 -30.73 9.08 12.75
C LEU A 359 -29.67 10.02 13.28
N PHE A 360 -29.85 11.33 13.10
CA PHE A 360 -28.94 12.32 13.64
C PHE A 360 -29.56 12.99 14.87
N GLU A 361 -28.95 12.73 16.03
CA GLU A 361 -29.40 13.22 17.34
C GLU A 361 -28.17 13.67 18.14
N PRO A 362 -27.66 14.88 17.89
CA PRO A 362 -26.54 15.43 18.64
C PRO A 362 -26.98 15.78 20.07
N LYS A 363 -26.03 15.77 21.01
CA LYS A 363 -26.28 16.23 22.38
C LYS A 363 -26.23 17.75 22.44
N PHE A 364 -27.36 18.36 22.78
CA PHE A 364 -27.44 19.80 22.98
C PHE A 364 -26.88 20.21 24.35
N GLN A 365 -26.17 21.34 24.38
CA GLN A 365 -25.80 21.97 25.64
C GLN A 365 -26.94 22.90 26.08
N GLU A 366 -27.40 22.72 27.30
CA GLU A 366 -28.29 23.69 27.94
C GLU A 366 -27.48 24.91 28.37
N ILE A 367 -27.87 26.10 27.89
CA ILE A 367 -27.26 27.37 28.25
C ILE A 367 -28.27 28.24 29.00
N TRP A 368 -27.77 29.12 29.85
CA TRP A 368 -28.58 30.11 30.54
C TRP A 368 -28.29 31.48 29.92
N VAL A 369 -29.30 32.09 29.30
CA VAL A 369 -29.22 33.42 28.69
C VAL A 369 -30.18 34.32 29.47
N ASP A 370 -29.66 35.37 30.09
CA ASP A 370 -30.42 36.32 30.92
C ASP A 370 -31.33 35.66 31.97
N GLY A 371 -30.86 34.56 32.57
CA GLY A 371 -31.60 33.81 33.60
C GLY A 371 -32.63 32.80 33.07
N ALA A 372 -32.85 32.76 31.75
CA ALA A 372 -33.71 31.79 31.09
C ALA A 372 -32.90 30.60 30.52
N LEU A 373 -33.46 29.38 30.63
CA LEU A 373 -32.90 28.19 30.02
C LEU A 373 -33.14 28.23 28.50
N SER A 374 -32.07 28.16 27.73
CA SER A 374 -32.05 28.12 26.27
C SER A 374 -31.21 26.95 25.78
N SER A 375 -31.50 26.46 24.57
CA SER A 375 -30.63 25.46 23.93
C SER A 375 -29.47 26.16 23.25
N GLY A 376 -28.26 25.67 23.50
CA GLY A 376 -27.09 26.05 22.74
C GLY A 376 -27.22 25.63 21.27
N LEU A 377 -26.42 26.28 20.43
CA LEU A 377 -26.23 25.88 19.04
C LEU A 377 -25.56 24.50 18.95
N ASP A 378 -25.76 23.80 17.84
CA ASP A 378 -25.06 22.56 17.55
C ASP A 378 -23.55 22.85 17.35
N ASP A 379 -22.73 22.50 18.34
CA ASP A 379 -21.27 22.72 18.31
C ASP A 379 -20.58 22.00 17.13
N LEU A 380 -21.09 20.83 16.71
CA LEU A 380 -20.55 20.10 15.56
C LEU A 380 -20.77 20.92 14.28
N PHE A 381 -21.99 21.39 14.05
CA PHE A 381 -22.28 22.19 12.86
C PHE A 381 -21.70 23.60 12.94
N VAL A 382 -21.63 24.23 14.10
CA VAL A 382 -20.92 25.52 14.27
C VAL A 382 -19.46 25.39 13.82
N ARG A 383 -18.75 24.34 14.24
CA ARG A 383 -17.35 24.12 13.82
C ARG A 383 -17.22 23.76 12.35
N THR A 384 -18.18 23.01 11.82
CA THR A 384 -18.17 22.55 10.43
C THR A 384 -18.50 23.67 9.44
N THR A 385 -19.45 24.55 9.75
CA THR A 385 -19.92 25.63 8.87
C THR A 385 -19.02 26.86 8.93
N TYR A 386 -18.37 27.13 10.07
CA TYR A 386 -17.49 28.29 10.25
C TYR A 386 -16.46 28.52 9.12
N PRO A 387 -15.65 27.53 8.70
CA PRO A 387 -14.70 27.72 7.60
C PRO A 387 -15.36 27.95 6.24
N TYR A 388 -16.64 27.63 6.07
CA TYR A 388 -17.41 27.88 4.84
C TYR A 388 -18.13 29.23 4.86
N PHE A 389 -18.50 29.72 6.03
CA PHE A 389 -19.11 31.04 6.19
C PHE A 389 -18.09 32.16 6.00
N TYR A 390 -16.89 32.00 6.57
CA TYR A 390 -15.88 33.06 6.66
C TYR A 390 -14.56 32.76 5.93
N GLY A 391 -14.45 31.61 5.25
CA GLY A 391 -13.23 31.18 4.57
C GLY A 391 -13.52 30.29 3.36
N ASN A 392 -12.46 29.74 2.76
CA ASN A 392 -12.57 28.95 1.52
C ASN A 392 -12.91 27.45 1.76
N GLY A 393 -13.66 27.13 2.81
CA GLY A 393 -14.03 25.76 3.18
C GLY A 393 -12.91 24.97 3.87
N SER A 394 -13.03 23.64 3.88
CA SER A 394 -12.06 22.74 4.53
C SER A 394 -10.84 22.47 3.64
N VAL A 395 -9.64 22.49 4.21
CA VAL A 395 -8.39 22.21 3.50
C VAL A 395 -8.12 20.69 3.53
N PRO A 396 -8.00 20.03 2.35
CA PRO A 396 -7.72 18.60 2.30
C PRO A 396 -6.34 18.29 2.90
N ILE A 397 -6.27 17.28 3.77
CA ILE A 397 -5.03 16.88 4.43
C ILE A 397 -4.37 15.77 3.60
N PRO A 398 -3.15 15.95 3.06
CA PRO A 398 -2.47 14.92 2.30
C PRO A 398 -2.16 13.69 3.17
N PHE A 399 -2.40 12.50 2.63
CA PHE A 399 -2.17 11.22 3.28
C PHE A 399 -1.69 10.18 2.26
N GLY A 400 -0.39 9.87 2.29
CA GLY A 400 0.23 9.03 1.27
C GLY A 400 0.15 9.69 -0.12
N ASN A 401 -0.38 8.96 -1.10
CA ASN A 401 -0.62 9.45 -2.46
C ASN A 401 -2.02 10.07 -2.65
N SER A 402 -2.81 10.20 -1.59
CA SER A 402 -4.19 10.70 -1.63
C SER A 402 -4.46 11.71 -0.51
N VAL A 403 -5.73 12.04 -0.29
CA VAL A 403 -6.20 12.89 0.80
C VAL A 403 -6.78 12.01 1.90
N ARG A 404 -6.56 12.40 3.15
CA ARG A 404 -7.16 11.74 4.31
C ARG A 404 -8.69 11.87 4.24
N PRO A 405 -9.46 10.78 4.45
CA PRO A 405 -10.90 10.89 4.56
C PRO A 405 -11.30 11.70 5.81
N ASP A 406 -12.30 12.57 5.66
CA ASP A 406 -12.89 13.36 6.74
C ASP A 406 -13.87 12.56 7.61
N ILE A 407 -13.85 11.25 7.48
CA ILE A 407 -14.68 10.29 8.22
C ILE A 407 -13.79 9.21 8.86
N PRO A 408 -14.23 8.58 9.96
CA PRO A 408 -13.55 7.41 10.51
C PRO A 408 -13.60 6.23 9.54
N VAL A 409 -12.44 5.90 8.94
CA VAL A 409 -12.24 4.69 8.14
C VAL A 409 -11.18 3.82 8.81
N SER A 410 -11.49 2.54 8.98
CA SER A 410 -10.55 1.53 9.43
C SER A 410 -10.45 0.43 8.38
N CYS A 411 -9.36 0.40 7.64
CA CYS A 411 -9.03 -0.69 6.73
C CYS A 411 -7.78 -1.39 7.29
N PRO A 412 -7.87 -2.61 7.84
CA PRO A 412 -6.71 -3.32 8.38
C PRO A 412 -5.75 -3.79 7.29
N THR A 413 -6.21 -3.87 6.04
CA THR A 413 -5.40 -4.17 4.87
C THR A 413 -5.17 -2.91 4.02
N SER A 414 -4.48 -3.03 2.89
CA SER A 414 -4.35 -1.94 1.91
C SER A 414 -5.42 -1.95 0.82
N ASN A 415 -6.44 -2.82 0.94
CA ASN A 415 -7.51 -2.95 -0.05
C ASN A 415 -8.81 -3.36 0.67
N CYS A 416 -9.71 -2.40 0.88
CA CYS A 416 -11.05 -2.65 1.42
C CYS A 416 -12.12 -2.17 0.45
N THR A 417 -13.19 -2.96 0.33
CA THR A 417 -14.38 -2.60 -0.44
C THR A 417 -15.63 -2.74 0.42
N TRP A 418 -16.56 -1.82 0.24
CA TRP A 418 -17.87 -1.86 0.91
C TRP A 418 -18.94 -1.99 -0.16
N GLU A 419 -19.96 -2.79 0.12
CA GLU A 419 -21.17 -2.81 -0.70
C GLU A 419 -21.88 -1.45 -0.60
N PRO A 420 -22.66 -1.04 -1.61
CA PRO A 420 -23.43 0.21 -1.56
C PRO A 420 -24.25 0.31 -0.27
N TYR A 421 -24.15 1.44 0.41
CA TYR A 421 -24.85 1.69 1.66
C TYR A 421 -25.49 3.08 1.66
N GLU A 422 -26.57 3.21 2.42
CA GLU A 422 -27.31 4.45 2.57
C GLU A 422 -26.88 5.18 3.84
N THR A 423 -26.73 6.51 3.75
CA THR A 423 -26.48 7.39 4.89
C THR A 423 -27.31 8.65 4.80
N LEU A 424 -27.85 9.10 5.93
CA LEU A 424 -28.37 10.46 6.09
C LEU A 424 -27.22 11.45 5.92
N GLY A 425 -27.49 12.55 5.24
CA GLY A 425 -26.55 13.64 5.03
C GLY A 425 -27.25 14.93 4.64
N MET A 426 -26.44 15.89 4.21
CA MET A 426 -26.89 17.16 3.66
C MET A 426 -26.75 17.18 2.15
N CYS A 427 -27.73 17.75 1.48
CA CYS A 427 -27.71 18.00 0.04
C CYS A 427 -28.02 19.47 -0.22
N SER A 428 -27.30 20.04 -1.18
CA SER A 428 -27.57 21.37 -1.70
C SER A 428 -28.11 21.28 -3.12
N ALA A 429 -28.95 22.25 -3.50
CA ALA A 429 -29.30 22.52 -4.88
C ALA A 429 -29.35 24.04 -5.07
N CYS A 430 -28.94 24.52 -6.24
CA CYS A 430 -28.96 25.94 -6.57
C CYS A 430 -29.49 26.15 -7.99
N GLU A 431 -30.41 27.10 -8.15
CA GLU A 431 -30.98 27.51 -9.44
C GLU A 431 -30.62 28.96 -9.73
N ASN A 432 -30.27 29.26 -10.99
CA ASN A 432 -29.93 30.62 -11.38
C ASN A 432 -31.22 31.45 -11.52
N VAL A 433 -31.26 32.57 -10.81
CA VAL A 433 -32.40 33.49 -10.75
C VAL A 433 -31.99 34.94 -11.04
N SER A 434 -30.87 35.15 -11.74
CA SER A 434 -30.41 36.47 -12.17
C SER A 434 -31.45 37.23 -13.00
N ASP A 435 -32.33 36.52 -13.72
CA ASP A 435 -33.41 37.10 -14.51
C ASP A 435 -34.52 37.77 -13.68
N LEU A 436 -34.59 37.47 -12.37
CA LEU A 436 -35.54 38.13 -11.45
C LEU A 436 -35.08 39.52 -11.01
N LEU A 437 -33.84 39.89 -11.33
CA LEU A 437 -33.24 41.13 -10.88
C LEU A 437 -33.54 42.28 -11.86
N THR A 438 -33.98 43.40 -11.31
CA THR A 438 -34.26 44.62 -12.09
C THR A 438 -33.34 45.74 -11.66
N PHE A 439 -32.62 46.33 -12.61
CA PHE A 439 -31.78 47.50 -12.35
C PHE A 439 -32.63 48.76 -12.25
N GLU A 440 -32.59 49.44 -11.10
CA GLU A 440 -33.30 50.70 -10.86
C GLU A 440 -32.44 51.66 -10.03
N CYS A 441 -32.76 52.96 -10.11
CA CYS A 441 -32.23 53.98 -9.22
C CYS A 441 -33.40 54.61 -8.46
N MET A 442 -33.43 54.48 -7.14
CA MET A 442 -34.55 54.96 -6.34
C MET A 442 -34.11 55.44 -4.95
N ASN A 443 -34.90 56.32 -4.37
CA ASN A 443 -34.72 56.75 -2.99
C ASN A 443 -35.37 55.71 -2.05
N THR A 444 -34.55 55.03 -1.26
CA THR A 444 -35.00 53.94 -0.36
C THR A 444 -34.20 53.95 0.95
N ARG A 445 -34.66 53.16 1.92
CA ARG A 445 -33.96 52.94 3.19
C ARG A 445 -32.66 52.19 2.94
N ILE A 446 -31.56 52.73 3.44
CA ILE A 446 -30.22 52.13 3.29
C ILE A 446 -30.00 51.14 4.43
N ASP A 447 -30.57 49.94 4.28
CA ASP A 447 -30.51 48.86 5.27
C ASP A 447 -29.20 48.05 5.24
N TRP A 448 -28.34 48.29 4.25
CA TRP A 448 -27.24 47.39 3.88
C TRP A 448 -25.83 47.91 4.21
N PHE A 449 -25.66 49.19 4.57
CA PHE A 449 -24.34 49.74 4.93
C PHE A 449 -23.68 48.96 6.07
N ALA A 450 -22.34 48.91 6.05
CA ALA A 450 -21.57 48.23 7.08
C ALA A 450 -21.85 48.82 8.47
N ASN A 451 -21.95 50.14 8.60
CA ASN A 451 -22.04 50.86 9.88
C ASN A 451 -23.44 50.90 10.53
N GLN A 452 -24.48 50.32 9.91
CA GLN A 452 -25.83 50.36 10.48
C GLN A 452 -25.92 49.58 11.79
N THR A 453 -26.64 50.16 12.78
CA THR A 453 -26.90 49.56 14.10
C THR A 453 -28.04 48.53 14.05
N GLY A 454 -28.27 47.80 15.16
CA GLY A 454 -29.05 46.55 15.26
C GLY A 454 -30.51 46.53 14.78
N VAL A 455 -31.06 45.32 14.74
CA VAL A 455 -32.51 45.02 14.67
C VAL A 455 -33.24 45.85 15.71
N THR A 456 -34.44 46.37 15.38
CA THR A 456 -35.25 47.35 16.14
C THR A 456 -34.83 48.81 16.02
N THR A 457 -33.72 49.11 15.32
CA THR A 457 -33.32 50.48 14.97
C THR A 457 -33.46 50.78 13.49
N GLU A 458 -34.19 49.95 12.72
CA GLU A 458 -34.32 50.12 11.27
C GLU A 458 -34.95 51.45 10.88
N ASP A 459 -35.80 52.01 11.74
CA ASP A 459 -36.39 53.34 11.56
C ASP A 459 -35.38 54.49 11.71
N THR A 460 -34.21 54.20 12.27
CA THR A 460 -33.09 55.16 12.36
C THR A 460 -32.17 55.11 11.13
N TYR A 461 -32.35 54.15 10.23
CA TYR A 461 -31.53 54.04 9.03
C TYR A 461 -31.80 55.20 8.08
N PRO A 462 -30.76 55.78 7.46
CA PRO A 462 -30.92 56.88 6.53
C PRO A 462 -31.65 56.42 5.26
N ASN A 463 -32.50 57.29 4.73
CA ASN A 463 -33.03 57.16 3.37
C ASN A 463 -32.10 57.88 2.40
N GLY A 464 -31.80 57.26 1.27
CA GLY A 464 -30.97 57.86 0.23
C GLY A 464 -31.22 57.29 -1.15
N THR A 465 -30.69 57.98 -2.16
CA THR A 465 -30.76 57.50 -3.54
C THR A 465 -29.71 56.42 -3.75
N VAL A 466 -30.15 55.22 -4.12
CA VAL A 466 -29.28 54.09 -4.44
C VAL A 466 -29.57 53.62 -5.86
N CYS A 467 -28.53 53.16 -6.56
CA CYS A 467 -28.63 52.57 -7.89
C CYS A 467 -28.11 51.14 -7.86
N GLY A 468 -28.85 50.21 -8.45
CA GLY A 468 -28.42 48.82 -8.51
C GLY A 468 -29.53 47.87 -8.90
N TYR A 469 -29.25 46.58 -8.71
CA TYR A 469 -30.18 45.50 -8.94
C TYR A 469 -31.02 45.25 -7.70
N PHE A 470 -32.33 45.27 -7.91
CA PHE A 470 -33.34 44.97 -6.91
C PHE A 470 -33.98 43.63 -7.21
N VAL A 471 -34.38 42.94 -6.14
CA VAL A 471 -35.36 41.87 -6.22
C VAL A 471 -36.68 42.39 -5.66
N LYS A 472 -37.80 42.03 -6.29
CA LYS A 472 -39.13 42.48 -5.89
C LYS A 472 -40.00 41.30 -5.44
N PRO A 473 -40.03 40.99 -4.13
CA PRO A 473 -40.93 39.98 -3.60
C PRO A 473 -42.40 40.40 -3.76
N PRO A 474 -43.33 39.45 -4.02
CA PRO A 474 -44.75 39.76 -4.16
C PRO A 474 -45.33 40.38 -2.90
N GLY A 475 -45.86 41.62 -3.00
CA GLY A 475 -46.49 42.30 -1.86
C GLY A 475 -45.50 42.98 -0.89
N SER A 476 -44.21 43.04 -1.22
CA SER A 476 -43.17 43.72 -0.43
C SER A 476 -42.50 44.86 -1.21
N GLU A 477 -41.79 45.74 -0.51
CA GLU A 477 -40.95 46.75 -1.14
C GLU A 477 -39.75 46.11 -1.87
N PRO A 478 -39.24 46.72 -2.96
CA PRO A 478 -38.03 46.24 -3.63
C PRO A 478 -36.82 46.22 -2.70
N ILE A 479 -36.08 45.12 -2.68
CA ILE A 479 -34.90 44.92 -1.84
C ILE A 479 -33.65 45.03 -2.71
N LEU A 480 -32.73 45.94 -2.37
CA LEU A 480 -31.45 46.06 -3.07
C LEU A 480 -30.57 44.85 -2.74
N VAL A 481 -30.12 44.13 -3.77
CA VAL A 481 -29.26 42.93 -3.62
C VAL A 481 -27.84 43.11 -4.15
N SER A 482 -27.62 44.10 -5.02
CA SER A 482 -26.29 44.55 -5.47
C SER A 482 -26.43 45.98 -5.99
N GLY A 483 -25.52 46.88 -5.64
CA GLY A 483 -25.65 48.29 -6.03
C GLY A 483 -24.72 49.20 -5.24
N TYR A 484 -24.95 50.50 -5.36
CA TYR A 484 -24.18 51.53 -4.66
C TYR A 484 -25.06 52.70 -4.24
N SER A 485 -24.68 53.38 -3.16
CA SER A 485 -25.30 54.63 -2.75
C SER A 485 -24.77 55.79 -3.59
N ILE A 486 -25.64 56.76 -3.90
CA ILE A 486 -25.21 58.03 -4.46
C ILE A 486 -24.87 58.94 -3.27
N PRO A 487 -23.61 59.42 -3.16
CA PRO A 487 -23.20 60.24 -2.03
C PRO A 487 -23.92 61.60 -2.04
N ASP A 488 -24.29 62.06 -0.85
CA ASP A 488 -24.85 63.40 -0.55
C ASP A 488 -24.26 63.90 0.78
N GLN A 489 -24.62 65.10 1.25
CA GLN A 489 -24.05 65.72 2.46
C GLN A 489 -24.09 64.86 3.73
N SER A 490 -25.01 63.89 3.80
CA SER A 490 -25.20 62.98 4.94
C SER A 490 -25.01 61.50 4.61
N ILE A 491 -24.71 61.14 3.36
CA ILE A 491 -24.65 59.75 2.90
C ILE A 491 -23.32 59.50 2.22
N ASP A 492 -22.56 58.56 2.77
CA ASP A 492 -21.30 58.12 2.19
C ASP A 492 -21.54 57.22 0.97
N GLU A 493 -20.55 57.18 0.07
CA GLU A 493 -20.50 56.21 -1.01
C GLU A 493 -20.08 54.84 -0.44
N GLU A 494 -20.96 53.86 -0.59
CA GLU A 494 -20.70 52.46 -0.28
C GLU A 494 -21.21 51.61 -1.44
N VAL A 495 -20.62 50.42 -1.61
CA VAL A 495 -20.99 49.48 -2.67
C VAL A 495 -21.36 48.14 -2.05
N LEU A 496 -22.54 47.64 -2.37
CA LEU A 496 -23.04 46.32 -2.01
C LEU A 496 -22.52 45.28 -3.00
N LEU A 497 -21.56 44.48 -2.55
CA LEU A 497 -20.89 43.46 -3.37
C LEU A 497 -21.61 42.10 -3.31
N MET A 498 -22.19 41.76 -2.16
CA MET A 498 -22.97 40.55 -1.95
C MET A 498 -24.08 40.76 -0.94
N ARG A 499 -25.22 40.10 -1.17
CA ARG A 499 -26.32 39.97 -0.22
C ARG A 499 -26.80 38.53 -0.18
N ASN A 500 -26.80 37.96 1.02
CA ASN A 500 -27.40 36.68 1.34
C ASN A 500 -28.75 36.94 2.01
N LEU A 501 -29.84 36.57 1.33
CA LEU A 501 -31.21 36.90 1.74
C LEU A 501 -32.00 35.60 1.95
N PRO A 502 -32.30 35.19 3.19
CA PRO A 502 -33.15 34.03 3.43
C PRO A 502 -34.58 34.30 2.93
N LEU A 503 -35.25 33.27 2.40
CA LEU A 503 -36.62 33.36 1.89
C LEU A 503 -37.68 33.23 2.98
N LEU A 504 -37.27 32.88 4.20
CA LEU A 504 -38.06 33.01 5.42
C LEU A 504 -37.44 34.09 6.30
N SER A 505 -38.25 35.00 6.83
CA SER A 505 -37.78 36.02 7.77
C SER A 505 -37.27 35.38 9.07
N ALA A 506 -36.35 36.04 9.75
CA ALA A 506 -35.88 35.62 11.07
C ALA A 506 -36.10 36.80 12.04
N PRO A 507 -36.64 36.57 13.26
CA PRO A 507 -37.04 35.28 13.81
C PRO A 507 -38.45 34.80 13.39
N LEU A 508 -39.25 35.64 12.72
CA LEU A 508 -40.70 35.40 12.55
C LEU A 508 -41.08 34.20 11.67
N ARG A 509 -40.21 33.80 10.73
CA ARG A 509 -40.44 32.75 9.73
C ARG A 509 -41.52 33.07 8.71
N ASP A 510 -41.78 34.35 8.46
CA ASP A 510 -42.70 34.77 7.42
C ASP A 510 -42.08 34.55 6.03
N PRO A 511 -42.82 33.94 5.08
CA PRO A 511 -42.32 33.72 3.73
C PRO A 511 -42.20 35.02 2.94
N LEU A 512 -41.03 35.24 2.32
CA LEU A 512 -40.76 36.41 1.50
C LEU A 512 -41.35 36.27 0.08
N PHE A 513 -41.38 35.05 -0.46
CA PHE A 513 -41.93 34.76 -1.80
C PHE A 513 -43.03 33.70 -1.73
N GLY A 514 -44.30 34.12 -1.75
CA GLY A 514 -45.45 33.20 -1.79
C GLY A 514 -45.42 32.19 -0.64
N ASP A 515 -45.16 30.92 -0.97
CA ASP A 515 -45.07 29.81 0.00
C ASP A 515 -43.69 29.67 0.69
N GLY A 516 -42.76 30.62 0.46
CA GLY A 516 -41.44 30.67 1.10
C GLY A 516 -40.27 30.14 0.28
N SER A 517 -40.47 29.90 -1.02
CA SER A 517 -39.46 29.39 -1.96
C SER A 517 -39.84 29.78 -3.41
N ILE A 518 -38.86 29.95 -4.30
CA ILE A 518 -39.08 30.29 -5.72
C ILE A 518 -39.10 29.00 -6.56
N HIS A 519 -38.01 28.23 -6.59
CA HIS A 519 -37.85 26.99 -7.35
C HIS A 519 -37.94 25.72 -6.49
N PHE A 520 -37.58 25.75 -5.21
CA PHE A 520 -37.48 24.55 -4.35
C PHE A 520 -38.72 24.27 -3.49
N LYS A 521 -39.90 24.65 -3.98
CA LYS A 521 -41.18 24.53 -3.26
C LYS A 521 -41.56 23.10 -2.84
N ASP A 522 -41.00 22.10 -3.49
CA ASP A 522 -41.23 20.69 -3.22
C ASP A 522 -40.30 20.11 -2.15
N TYR A 523 -39.25 20.83 -1.73
CA TYR A 523 -38.33 20.35 -0.69
C TYR A 523 -38.93 20.50 0.70
N ARG A 524 -39.05 19.39 1.43
CA ARG A 524 -39.51 19.39 2.82
C ARG A 524 -38.33 19.55 3.79
N ASN A 525 -38.56 20.24 4.90
CA ASN A 525 -37.56 20.46 5.96
C ASN A 525 -36.22 21.09 5.47
N PRO A 526 -36.22 22.22 4.73
CA PRO A 526 -34.97 22.90 4.39
C PRO A 526 -34.28 23.45 5.66
N ILE A 527 -32.95 23.39 5.70
CA ILE A 527 -32.10 24.04 6.70
C ILE A 527 -31.90 25.52 6.32
N ILE A 528 -31.66 25.79 5.05
CA ILE A 528 -31.66 27.15 4.51
C ILE A 528 -32.27 27.11 3.11
N ASP A 529 -33.10 28.09 2.81
CA ASP A 529 -33.56 28.43 1.46
C ASP A 529 -33.36 29.94 1.32
N ALA A 530 -32.40 30.33 0.47
CA ALA A 530 -31.93 31.70 0.41
C ALA A 530 -31.54 32.12 -1.01
N LEU A 531 -31.77 33.40 -1.30
CA LEU A 531 -31.21 34.09 -2.45
C LEU A 531 -29.79 34.56 -2.11
N ILE A 532 -28.80 34.04 -2.80
CA ILE A 532 -27.39 34.43 -2.70
C ILE A 532 -27.04 35.23 -3.93
N VAL A 533 -26.81 36.54 -3.75
CA VAL A 533 -26.45 37.46 -4.83
C VAL A 533 -25.02 37.94 -4.64
N THR A 534 -24.20 37.78 -5.67
CA THR A 534 -22.78 38.16 -5.65
C THR A 534 -22.36 38.88 -6.91
N SER A 535 -21.43 39.82 -6.74
CA SER A 535 -20.86 40.63 -7.82
C SER A 535 -19.40 40.23 -8.05
N PRO A 536 -19.11 39.21 -8.90
CA PRO A 536 -17.79 38.57 -8.98
C PRO A 536 -16.67 39.52 -9.46
N GLY A 537 -16.99 40.52 -10.29
CA GLY A 537 -16.02 41.54 -10.71
C GLY A 537 -15.79 42.66 -9.67
N GLY A 538 -16.26 42.45 -8.43
CA GLY A 538 -16.09 43.38 -7.31
C GLY A 538 -16.72 44.75 -7.57
N GLU A 539 -16.14 45.77 -6.94
CA GLU A 539 -16.63 47.14 -6.97
C GLU A 539 -16.77 47.69 -8.41
N GLN A 540 -15.80 47.40 -9.28
CA GLN A 540 -15.80 47.89 -10.66
C GLN A 540 -16.96 47.34 -11.48
N SER A 541 -17.35 46.09 -11.23
CA SER A 541 -18.48 45.44 -11.90
C SER A 541 -19.80 46.10 -11.50
N VAL A 542 -19.98 46.35 -10.19
CA VAL A 542 -21.19 46.98 -9.66
C VAL A 542 -21.33 48.41 -10.20
N LYS A 543 -20.24 49.21 -10.19
CA LYS A 543 -20.24 50.58 -10.73
C LYS A 543 -20.44 50.67 -12.25
N ARG A 544 -20.21 49.58 -12.98
CA ARG A 544 -20.51 49.48 -14.42
C ARG A 544 -21.90 48.93 -14.71
N ASN A 545 -22.73 48.75 -13.67
CA ASN A 545 -24.07 48.19 -13.75
C ASN A 545 -24.11 46.78 -14.38
N ALA A 546 -23.00 46.04 -14.30
CA ALA A 546 -22.96 44.65 -14.76
C ALA A 546 -23.88 43.78 -13.89
N THR A 547 -24.62 42.87 -14.53
CA THR A 547 -25.59 42.02 -13.85
C THR A 547 -24.89 41.09 -12.86
N PRO A 548 -25.30 41.06 -11.58
CA PRO A 548 -24.73 40.16 -10.59
C PRO A 548 -25.20 38.72 -10.81
N ASN A 549 -24.46 37.78 -10.25
CA ASN A 549 -24.87 36.39 -10.19
C ASN A 549 -25.86 36.23 -9.03
N ALA A 550 -27.05 35.71 -9.32
CA ALA A 550 -28.04 35.40 -8.29
C ALA A 550 -28.45 33.94 -8.39
N TYR A 551 -28.34 33.24 -7.27
CA TYR A 551 -28.78 31.87 -7.12
C TYR A 551 -29.76 31.78 -5.97
N GLU A 552 -30.89 31.12 -6.21
CA GLU A 552 -31.64 30.53 -5.10
C GLU A 552 -30.93 29.24 -4.75
N CYS A 553 -30.56 29.07 -3.48
CA CYS A 553 -29.88 27.88 -3.01
C CYS A 553 -30.63 27.31 -1.80
N VAL A 554 -30.93 26.02 -1.87
CA VAL A 554 -31.49 25.24 -0.77
C VAL A 554 -30.44 24.29 -0.20
N LEU A 555 -30.39 24.18 1.12
CA LEU A 555 -29.69 23.11 1.83
C LEU A 555 -30.73 22.31 2.62
N THR A 556 -30.76 21.00 2.46
CA THR A 556 -31.77 20.13 3.06
C THR A 556 -31.18 18.78 3.48
N TRP A 557 -31.91 18.06 4.32
CA TRP A 557 -31.64 16.66 4.61
C TRP A 557 -31.90 15.79 3.38
N CYS A 558 -31.04 14.81 3.19
CA CYS A 558 -31.19 13.80 2.15
C CYS A 558 -30.59 12.47 2.60
N VAL A 559 -30.97 11.38 1.95
CA VAL A 559 -30.28 10.10 2.06
C VAL A 559 -29.43 9.91 0.81
N LYS A 560 -28.14 9.61 1.01
CA LYS A 560 -27.19 9.33 -0.07
C LYS A 560 -26.89 7.84 -0.06
N GLU A 561 -27.03 7.20 -1.21
CA GLU A 561 -26.49 5.87 -1.45
C GLU A 561 -25.06 6.02 -1.97
N ILE A 562 -24.10 5.41 -1.27
CA ILE A 562 -22.67 5.61 -1.50
C ILE A 562 -22.01 4.26 -1.73
N GLN A 563 -21.19 4.21 -2.77
CA GLN A 563 -20.23 3.15 -2.99
C GLN A 563 -18.84 3.63 -2.55
N SER A 564 -18.23 2.92 -1.60
CA SER A 564 -16.93 3.29 -1.03
C SER A 564 -15.87 2.24 -1.30
N SER A 565 -14.64 2.70 -1.57
CA SER A 565 -13.47 1.85 -1.71
C SER A 565 -12.24 2.49 -1.07
N TYR A 566 -11.32 1.65 -0.60
CA TYR A 566 -10.06 2.07 -0.02
C TYR A 566 -8.95 1.22 -0.62
N PHE A 567 -8.03 1.84 -1.35
CA PHE A 567 -6.94 1.15 -2.03
C PHE A 567 -5.63 1.92 -1.83
N GLU A 568 -4.61 1.25 -1.29
CA GLU A 568 -3.26 1.80 -1.11
C GLU A 568 -3.23 3.21 -0.48
N ALA A 569 -3.98 3.39 0.60
CA ALA A 569 -4.14 4.67 1.33
C ALA A 569 -4.93 5.76 0.60
N ALA A 570 -5.55 5.45 -0.54
CA ALA A 570 -6.53 6.30 -1.19
C ALA A 570 -7.95 5.87 -0.84
N TYR A 571 -8.74 6.79 -0.30
CA TYR A 571 -10.17 6.61 -0.09
C TYR A 571 -10.95 7.26 -1.23
N HIS A 572 -11.96 6.56 -1.73
CA HIS A 572 -12.83 7.06 -2.79
C HIS A 572 -14.30 6.72 -2.48
N GLU A 573 -15.17 7.69 -2.70
CA GLU A 573 -16.63 7.56 -2.59
C GLU A 573 -17.27 8.04 -3.89
N GLU A 574 -18.24 7.26 -4.35
CA GLU A 574 -19.12 7.62 -5.45
C GLU A 574 -20.57 7.60 -4.94
N ILE A 575 -21.29 8.71 -5.13
CA ILE A 575 -22.71 8.80 -4.78
C ILE A 575 -23.50 8.26 -5.97
N THR A 576 -24.21 7.14 -5.76
CA THR A 576 -25.00 6.48 -6.82
C THR A 576 -26.40 7.07 -6.90
N HIS A 577 -27.05 7.28 -5.75
CA HIS A 577 -28.41 7.83 -5.68
C HIS A 577 -28.56 8.81 -4.52
N ILE A 578 -29.51 9.73 -4.66
CA ILE A 578 -29.91 10.68 -3.62
C ILE A 578 -31.43 10.64 -3.48
N TYR A 579 -31.90 10.44 -2.26
CA TYR A 579 -33.31 10.44 -1.90
C TYR A 579 -33.65 11.69 -1.09
N HIS A 580 -34.68 12.41 -1.53
CA HIS A 580 -35.19 13.62 -0.87
C HIS A 580 -36.61 13.38 -0.34
N ASN A 581 -36.95 14.03 0.78
CA ASN A 581 -38.35 14.12 1.18
C ASN A 581 -39.03 15.28 0.42
N LYS A 582 -39.90 14.92 -0.51
CA LYS A 582 -40.71 15.88 -1.29
C LYS A 582 -42.19 15.84 -0.94
N THR A 583 -42.52 15.32 0.24
CA THR A 583 -43.90 15.18 0.71
C THR A 583 -44.45 16.54 1.10
N LYS A 584 -45.61 16.91 0.54
CA LYS A 584 -46.32 18.14 0.92
C LYS A 584 -47.00 17.96 2.28
N GLY A 585 -46.84 18.94 3.16
CA GLY A 585 -47.48 18.98 4.48
C GLY A 585 -47.77 20.42 4.91
N PRO A 586 -48.33 20.63 6.11
CA PRO A 586 -48.64 21.97 6.63
C PRO A 586 -47.36 22.81 6.80
N PHE A 587 -47.52 24.12 6.99
CA PHE A 587 -46.38 24.98 7.31
C PHE A 587 -45.79 24.56 8.69
N PRO A 588 -44.50 24.20 8.77
CA PRO A 588 -43.94 23.50 9.93
C PRO A 588 -43.50 24.42 11.08
N TRP A 589 -43.73 25.73 10.95
CA TRP A 589 -43.30 26.74 11.91
C TRP A 589 -44.46 27.25 12.75
N ASN A 590 -44.19 27.47 14.03
CA ASN A 590 -45.09 28.16 14.93
C ASN A 590 -44.30 29.22 15.71
N THR A 591 -44.56 30.49 15.40
CA THR A 591 -43.93 31.62 16.07
C THR A 591 -44.96 32.35 16.92
N TYR A 592 -44.63 32.62 18.17
CA TYR A 592 -45.50 33.38 19.07
C TYR A 592 -44.69 34.29 19.99
N LEU A 593 -45.31 35.40 20.38
CA LEU A 593 -44.74 36.35 21.33
C LEU A 593 -44.83 35.75 22.75
N VAL A 594 -43.73 35.81 23.47
CA VAL A 594 -43.63 35.47 24.89
C VAL A 594 -43.18 36.70 25.64
N GLU A 595 -43.92 37.04 26.69
CA GLU A 595 -43.56 38.08 27.64
C GLU A 595 -43.24 37.41 28.97
N ASP A 596 -42.05 37.67 29.51
CA ASP A 596 -41.61 37.16 30.81
C ASP A 596 -41.03 38.30 31.66
N GLU A 597 -40.68 38.01 32.91
CA GLU A 597 -40.11 38.98 33.87
C GLU A 597 -38.84 39.70 33.35
N PHE A 598 -38.18 39.12 32.33
CA PHE A 598 -36.96 39.62 31.72
C PHE A 598 -37.17 40.37 30.38
N GLY A 599 -38.40 40.48 29.87
CA GLY A 599 -38.72 41.21 28.63
C GLY A 599 -39.73 40.50 27.73
N SER A 600 -40.03 41.13 26.59
CA SER A 600 -40.81 40.51 25.49
C SER A 600 -39.87 39.98 24.40
N GLY A 601 -40.23 38.84 23.81
CA GLY A 601 -39.45 38.19 22.76
C GLY A 601 -40.27 37.19 21.96
N TYR A 602 -39.76 36.76 20.80
CA TYR A 602 -40.43 35.73 19.98
C TYR A 602 -39.88 34.34 20.31
N MET A 603 -40.78 33.36 20.45
CA MET A 603 -40.47 31.94 20.54
C MET A 603 -40.79 31.28 19.21
N VAL A 604 -39.86 30.47 18.70
CA VAL A 604 -39.96 29.81 17.40
C VAL A 604 -39.87 28.30 17.60
N ASP A 605 -40.97 27.61 17.35
CA ASP A 605 -41.03 26.14 17.38
C ASP A 605 -41.01 25.57 15.96
N TYR A 606 -40.27 24.47 15.80
CA TYR A 606 -40.37 23.58 14.64
C TYR A 606 -41.22 22.37 15.01
N LEU A 607 -42.32 22.14 14.28
CA LEU A 607 -43.37 21.20 14.69
C LEU A 607 -43.18 19.76 14.18
N GLU A 608 -42.20 19.51 13.32
CA GLU A 608 -42.10 18.25 12.58
C GLU A 608 -40.75 17.56 12.72
N ASN A 609 -40.77 16.23 12.83
CA ASN A 609 -39.57 15.43 12.70
C ASN A 609 -39.20 15.28 11.22
N VAL A 610 -37.90 15.25 10.93
CA VAL A 610 -37.39 14.96 9.59
C VAL A 610 -37.43 13.45 9.39
N VAL A 611 -38.15 13.00 8.37
CA VAL A 611 -38.30 11.58 8.03
C VAL A 611 -38.11 11.41 6.53
N ILE A 612 -37.13 10.58 6.13
CA ILE A 612 -36.81 10.28 4.74
C ILE A 612 -36.79 8.76 4.57
N ASN A 613 -37.59 8.28 3.62
CA ASN A 613 -37.63 6.87 3.26
C ASN A 613 -36.69 6.63 2.07
N ALA A 614 -35.73 5.74 2.24
CA ALA A 614 -34.87 5.23 1.17
C ALA A 614 -35.08 3.71 1.03
N PRO A 615 -34.85 3.11 -0.15
CA PRO A 615 -35.00 1.67 -0.37
C PRO A 615 -33.96 0.90 0.44
N SER A 616 -34.31 0.58 1.68
CA SER A 616 -33.41 -0.08 2.62
C SER A 616 -33.14 -1.54 2.21
N ASP A 617 -31.86 -1.94 2.22
CA ASP A 617 -31.42 -3.35 2.25
C ASP A 617 -31.67 -3.99 3.65
N ASP A 618 -32.11 -3.18 4.61
CA ASP A 618 -32.37 -3.57 5.99
C ASP A 618 -33.80 -4.09 6.14
N GLN A 619 -33.95 -5.33 6.61
CA GLN A 619 -35.23 -6.04 6.77
C GLN A 619 -36.28 -5.32 7.67
N GLN A 620 -35.91 -4.19 8.28
CA GLN A 620 -36.71 -3.45 9.26
C GLN A 620 -37.39 -2.17 8.73
N ASN A 621 -37.15 -1.74 7.47
CA ASN A 621 -37.80 -0.55 6.88
C ASN A 621 -37.78 0.70 7.79
N THR A 622 -36.69 0.92 8.55
CA THR A 622 -36.61 2.07 9.47
C THR A 622 -36.26 3.34 8.69
N PRO A 623 -36.94 4.48 8.90
CA PRO A 623 -36.63 5.69 8.16
C PRO A 623 -35.30 6.32 8.60
N PHE A 624 -34.74 7.17 7.74
CA PHE A 624 -33.62 8.06 8.05
C PHE A 624 -34.19 9.41 8.51
N GLY A 625 -33.47 10.15 9.36
CA GLY A 625 -34.03 11.42 9.83
C GLY A 625 -33.34 12.07 11.02
N ALA A 626 -34.01 13.10 11.53
CA ALA A 626 -33.59 13.89 12.69
C ALA A 626 -34.84 14.38 13.45
N SER A 627 -34.68 14.66 14.73
CA SER A 627 -35.77 15.23 15.55
C SER A 627 -36.10 16.66 15.13
N ASN A 628 -37.30 17.13 15.47
CA ASN A 628 -37.71 18.53 15.31
C ASN A 628 -36.75 19.51 16.03
N ASP A 629 -36.24 19.12 17.19
CA ASP A 629 -35.28 19.90 17.96
C ASP A 629 -33.94 20.00 17.21
N THR A 630 -33.44 18.88 16.69
CA THR A 630 -32.22 18.84 15.87
C THR A 630 -32.35 19.67 14.59
N GLN A 631 -33.51 19.63 13.94
CA GLN A 631 -33.81 20.48 12.80
C GLN A 631 -33.70 21.97 13.17
N LEU A 632 -34.35 22.38 14.26
CA LEU A 632 -34.34 23.75 14.73
C LEU A 632 -32.91 24.21 15.08
N THR A 633 -32.18 23.46 15.90
CA THR A 633 -30.82 23.83 16.33
C THR A 633 -29.83 23.88 15.18
N THR A 634 -29.98 23.00 14.18
CA THR A 634 -29.14 23.02 12.97
C THR A 634 -29.40 24.28 12.15
N LEU A 635 -30.66 24.66 11.99
CA LEU A 635 -31.07 25.85 11.26
C LEU A 635 -30.63 27.13 11.96
N LEU A 636 -30.70 27.20 13.29
CA LEU A 636 -30.24 28.35 14.07
C LEU A 636 -28.75 28.66 13.84
N VAL A 637 -27.92 27.66 13.49
CA VAL A 637 -26.53 27.91 13.08
C VAL A 637 -26.47 28.78 11.82
N PHE A 638 -27.36 28.55 10.86
CA PHE A 638 -27.45 29.32 9.63
C PHE A 638 -28.03 30.72 9.85
N ASP A 639 -28.97 30.88 10.78
CA ASP A 639 -29.48 32.22 11.13
C ASP A 639 -28.38 33.13 11.69
N THR A 640 -27.28 32.59 12.25
CA THR A 640 -26.15 33.43 12.65
C THR A 640 -25.43 34.10 11.47
N PHE A 641 -25.63 33.61 10.25
CA PHE A 641 -24.99 34.10 9.03
C PHE A 641 -25.98 34.64 8.00
N PHE A 642 -27.22 34.14 7.96
CA PHE A 642 -28.28 34.62 7.08
C PHE A 642 -29.31 35.46 7.87
N PRO A 643 -29.62 36.70 7.44
CA PRO A 643 -29.04 37.43 6.33
C PRO A 643 -27.62 37.95 6.63
N SER A 644 -26.84 38.14 5.57
CA SER A 644 -25.54 38.82 5.61
C SER A 644 -25.32 39.68 4.36
N VAL A 645 -24.50 40.72 4.51
CA VAL A 645 -24.12 41.63 3.42
C VAL A 645 -22.62 41.83 3.42
N TYR A 646 -22.03 41.94 2.22
CA TYR A 646 -20.62 42.25 2.03
C TYR A 646 -20.52 43.54 1.24
N THR A 647 -19.91 44.55 1.84
CA THR A 647 -19.91 45.91 1.29
C THR A 647 -18.51 46.51 1.30
N LYS A 648 -18.28 47.46 0.40
CA LYS A 648 -17.04 48.24 0.36
C LYS A 648 -17.38 49.71 0.48
N SER A 649 -16.95 50.34 1.58
CA SER A 649 -17.02 51.78 1.76
C SER A 649 -15.82 52.46 1.10
N ASN A 650 -15.98 53.71 0.70
CA ASN A 650 -14.87 54.55 0.25
C ASN A 650 -13.86 54.85 1.39
N ILE A 651 -14.28 54.72 2.65
CA ILE A 651 -13.45 55.02 3.83
C ILE A 651 -12.52 53.84 4.18
N THR A 652 -12.93 52.61 3.86
CA THR A 652 -12.20 51.37 4.20
C THR A 652 -11.53 50.79 2.97
N ASP A 653 -10.23 50.50 3.03
CA ASP A 653 -9.50 49.90 1.91
C ASP A 653 -10.04 48.49 1.57
N ASN A 654 -10.47 47.73 2.59
CA ASN A 654 -10.98 46.36 2.46
C ASN A 654 -12.51 46.31 2.61
N PRO A 655 -13.21 45.44 1.85
CA PRO A 655 -14.64 45.24 2.06
C PRO A 655 -14.94 44.47 3.35
N LEU A 656 -16.07 44.81 3.97
CA LEU A 656 -16.52 44.28 5.27
C LEU A 656 -17.76 43.40 5.10
N LEU A 657 -17.74 42.24 5.76
CA LEU A 657 -18.90 41.38 5.95
C LEU A 657 -19.64 41.81 7.21
N ARG A 658 -20.93 42.08 7.08
CA ARG A 658 -21.86 42.26 8.19
C ARG A 658 -22.80 41.06 8.29
N TYR A 659 -22.87 40.46 9.48
CA TYR A 659 -23.60 39.22 9.76
C TYR A 659 -24.16 39.24 11.19
N LYS A 660 -24.92 38.20 11.57
CA LYS A 660 -25.79 38.18 12.77
C LYS A 660 -26.78 39.34 12.77
N ILE A 661 -27.41 39.55 11.60
CA ILE A 661 -28.37 40.64 11.39
C ILE A 661 -29.76 40.27 11.92
N SER A 662 -30.08 39.00 12.09
CA SER A 662 -31.43 38.48 12.35
C SER A 662 -31.81 38.31 13.81
N ASP A 663 -30.86 38.32 14.75
CA ASP A 663 -31.13 38.09 16.17
C ASP A 663 -30.91 39.37 16.99
N PRO A 664 -31.98 40.02 17.50
CA PRO A 664 -31.92 41.10 18.47
C PRO A 664 -30.97 40.86 19.66
N GLY A 665 -30.83 39.60 20.12
CA GLY A 665 -29.94 39.22 21.21
C GLY A 665 -28.46 39.12 20.81
N LEU A 666 -28.15 39.08 19.52
CA LEU A 666 -26.79 39.08 19.01
C LEU A 666 -26.40 40.49 18.57
N LYS A 667 -25.29 41.00 19.12
CA LYS A 667 -24.68 42.22 18.59
C LYS A 667 -24.26 41.96 17.15
N ILE A 668 -24.71 42.80 16.21
CA ILE A 668 -24.25 42.79 14.81
C ILE A 668 -22.72 42.75 14.81
N GLN A 669 -22.16 41.86 13.99
CA GLN A 669 -20.72 41.72 13.86
C GLN A 669 -20.28 42.11 12.46
N GLN A 670 -19.10 42.74 12.40
CA GLN A 670 -18.41 43.08 11.18
C GLN A 670 -17.09 42.33 11.14
N ARG A 671 -16.67 41.93 9.93
CA ARG A 671 -15.39 41.25 9.74
C ARG A 671 -14.85 41.45 8.33
N GLU A 672 -13.54 41.62 8.22
CA GLU A 672 -12.81 41.52 6.95
C GLU A 672 -12.64 40.04 6.55
N LEU A 673 -12.78 39.77 5.26
CA LEU A 673 -12.57 38.45 4.67
C LEU A 673 -11.32 38.50 3.77
N ASP A 674 -10.41 37.53 3.94
CA ASP A 674 -9.27 37.39 3.03
C ASP A 674 -9.73 37.08 1.59
N ILE A 675 -10.77 36.26 1.49
CA ILE A 675 -11.44 35.86 0.24
C ILE A 675 -12.93 35.78 0.55
N ASN A 676 -13.79 36.30 -0.34
CA ASN A 676 -15.23 36.06 -0.26
C ASN A 676 -15.59 34.70 -0.89
N PRO A 677 -15.88 33.65 -0.10
CA PRO A 677 -16.08 32.30 -0.64
C PRO A 677 -17.37 32.18 -1.45
N TRP A 678 -18.35 33.06 -1.18
CA TRP A 678 -19.66 33.02 -1.82
C TRP A 678 -19.64 33.55 -3.26
N ALA A 679 -18.62 34.34 -3.62
CA ALA A 679 -18.51 35.01 -4.93
C ALA A 679 -17.71 34.26 -5.99
N ILE A 680 -17.08 33.13 -5.67
CA ILE A 680 -16.26 32.34 -6.60
C ILE A 680 -17.15 31.43 -7.47
N ASP A 681 -17.83 30.47 -6.81
CA ASP A 681 -18.75 29.51 -7.41
C ASP A 681 -19.75 29.09 -6.33
N THR A 682 -20.88 29.79 -6.28
CA THR A 682 -21.89 29.60 -5.23
C THR A 682 -22.47 28.18 -5.20
N PRO A 683 -22.90 27.58 -6.32
CA PRO A 683 -23.38 26.20 -6.33
C PRO A 683 -22.34 25.20 -5.80
N ARG A 684 -21.08 25.30 -6.25
CA ARG A 684 -20.02 24.40 -5.79
C ARG A 684 -19.66 24.60 -4.33
N HIS A 685 -19.67 25.84 -3.84
CA HIS A 685 -19.44 26.17 -2.44
C HIS A 685 -20.51 25.54 -1.53
N MET A 686 -21.78 25.63 -1.94
CA MET A 686 -22.90 24.99 -1.24
C MET A 686 -22.78 23.46 -1.23
N GLU A 687 -22.33 22.86 -2.33
CA GLU A 687 -22.11 21.41 -2.43
C GLU A 687 -20.97 20.93 -1.51
N ASN A 688 -19.87 21.68 -1.45
CA ASN A 688 -18.75 21.38 -0.55
C ASN A 688 -19.18 21.51 0.91
N LEU A 689 -19.95 22.55 1.26
CA LEU A 689 -20.53 22.73 2.60
C LEU A 689 -21.44 21.54 2.97
N ALA A 690 -22.32 21.13 2.07
CA ALA A 690 -23.20 19.98 2.27
C ALA A 690 -22.40 18.67 2.48
N THR A 691 -21.31 18.50 1.74
CA THR A 691 -20.40 17.34 1.88
C THR A 691 -19.70 17.35 3.24
N ALA A 692 -19.17 18.50 3.66
CA ALA A 692 -18.52 18.65 4.97
C ALA A 692 -19.49 18.36 6.13
N MET A 693 -20.72 18.87 6.05
CA MET A 693 -21.76 18.57 7.04
C MET A 693 -22.14 17.08 7.06
N THR A 694 -22.23 16.44 5.88
CA THR A 694 -22.46 14.99 5.78
C THR A 694 -21.35 14.19 6.47
N ASN A 695 -20.08 14.55 6.23
CA ASN A 695 -18.93 13.88 6.84
C ASN A 695 -18.84 14.13 8.35
N ALA A 696 -19.21 15.33 8.82
CA ALA A 696 -19.31 15.65 10.23
C ALA A 696 -20.35 14.77 10.93
N MET A 697 -21.53 14.59 10.34
CA MET A 697 -22.58 13.70 10.87
C MET A 697 -22.08 12.25 10.98
N ARG A 698 -21.39 11.75 9.95
CA ARG A 698 -20.79 10.39 9.93
C ARG A 698 -19.64 10.23 10.93
N SER A 699 -19.13 11.32 11.47
CA SER A 699 -18.08 11.36 12.50
C SER A 699 -18.63 11.63 13.92
N SER A 700 -19.93 11.87 14.03
CA SER A 700 -20.59 12.24 15.30
C SER A 700 -20.83 11.05 16.22
N GLU A 701 -21.43 11.30 17.40
CA GLU A 701 -21.88 10.23 18.30
C GLU A 701 -23.03 9.40 17.73
N SER A 702 -23.82 9.94 16.79
CA SER A 702 -24.92 9.25 16.11
C SER A 702 -24.45 8.37 14.94
N ARG A 703 -23.15 8.09 14.85
CA ARG A 703 -22.57 7.25 13.80
C ARG A 703 -22.87 5.76 14.02
N GLU A 704 -23.06 5.06 12.91
CA GLU A 704 -23.21 3.60 12.85
C GLU A 704 -22.10 3.02 11.97
N ASP A 705 -21.64 1.82 12.30
CA ASP A 705 -20.59 1.14 11.55
C ASP A 705 -21.16 0.40 10.33
N VAL A 706 -20.50 0.53 9.19
CA VAL A 706 -20.72 -0.26 7.99
C VAL A 706 -19.53 -1.18 7.79
N VAL A 707 -19.83 -2.47 7.71
CA VAL A 707 -18.83 -3.54 7.61
C VAL A 707 -18.59 -3.88 6.14
N GLY A 708 -17.36 -3.65 5.68
CA GLY A 708 -16.87 -4.02 4.36
C GLY A 708 -15.92 -5.20 4.41
N GLN A 709 -15.39 -5.58 3.25
CA GLN A 709 -14.46 -6.69 3.08
C GLN A 709 -13.04 -6.16 2.93
N ALA A 710 -12.10 -6.67 3.74
CA ALA A 710 -10.69 -6.34 3.65
C ALA A 710 -9.94 -7.48 2.93
N TYR A 711 -9.24 -7.13 1.86
CA TYR A 711 -8.46 -8.04 1.03
C TYR A 711 -6.97 -7.90 1.30
N GLN A 712 -6.28 -9.04 1.41
CA GLN A 712 -4.83 -9.12 1.52
C GLN A 712 -4.27 -9.90 0.33
N ARG A 713 -3.07 -9.52 -0.12
CA ARG A 713 -2.32 -10.33 -1.08
C ARG A 713 -1.66 -11.51 -0.40
N GLU A 714 -1.89 -12.69 -0.94
CA GLU A 714 -1.14 -13.90 -0.60
C GLU A 714 -0.53 -14.51 -1.87
N ASN A 715 0.63 -15.13 -1.70
CA ASN A 715 1.34 -15.79 -2.79
C ASN A 715 0.88 -17.24 -2.88
N TYR A 716 0.47 -17.66 -4.07
CA TYR A 716 0.07 -19.05 -4.32
C TYR A 716 1.14 -19.78 -5.12
N ILE A 717 1.35 -21.06 -4.84
CA ILE A 717 2.24 -21.90 -5.64
C ILE A 717 1.49 -22.34 -6.90
N GLN A 718 1.96 -21.89 -8.07
CA GLN A 718 1.47 -22.34 -9.36
C GLN A 718 2.55 -23.16 -10.08
N VAL A 719 2.27 -24.45 -10.32
CA VAL A 719 3.17 -25.33 -11.07
C VAL A 719 2.81 -25.33 -12.55
N ARG A 720 3.80 -25.09 -13.39
CA ARG A 720 3.70 -25.12 -14.85
C ARG A 720 4.21 -26.46 -15.39
N PHE A 721 3.38 -27.50 -15.32
CA PHE A 721 3.74 -28.89 -15.69
C PHE A 721 4.34 -29.06 -17.09
N GLN A 722 4.05 -28.15 -18.03
CA GLN A 722 4.64 -28.15 -19.37
C GLN A 722 6.19 -28.12 -19.35
N TRP A 723 6.79 -27.47 -18.36
CA TRP A 723 8.25 -27.39 -18.22
C TRP A 723 8.87 -28.68 -17.66
N LEU A 724 8.06 -29.63 -17.16
CA LEU A 724 8.55 -30.97 -16.78
C LEU A 724 8.61 -31.94 -17.97
N ALA A 725 8.08 -31.57 -19.14
CA ALA A 725 8.05 -32.45 -20.31
C ALA A 725 9.47 -32.84 -20.78
N LEU A 726 10.40 -31.90 -20.85
CA LEU A 726 11.78 -32.17 -21.27
C LEU A 726 12.53 -33.05 -20.23
N PRO A 727 12.55 -32.73 -18.93
CA PRO A 727 13.18 -33.59 -17.91
C PRO A 727 12.65 -35.02 -17.89
N LEU A 728 11.32 -35.19 -17.90
CA LEU A 728 10.70 -36.51 -17.91
C LEU A 728 10.96 -37.26 -19.23
N GLY A 729 10.94 -36.53 -20.35
CA GLY A 729 11.31 -37.06 -21.66
C GLY A 729 12.76 -37.56 -21.69
N LEU A 730 13.72 -36.80 -21.14
CA LEU A 730 15.12 -37.21 -21.08
C LEU A 730 15.36 -38.39 -20.15
N LEU A 731 14.65 -38.48 -19.03
CA LEU A 731 14.68 -39.65 -18.15
C LEU A 731 14.20 -40.91 -18.90
N LEU A 732 13.10 -40.80 -19.65
CA LEU A 732 12.57 -41.89 -20.46
C LEU A 732 13.52 -42.27 -21.59
N PHE A 733 14.00 -41.30 -22.38
CA PHE A 733 14.91 -41.57 -23.49
C PHE A 733 16.25 -42.13 -23.03
N SER A 734 16.79 -41.67 -21.89
CA SER A 734 18.01 -42.23 -21.30
C SER A 734 17.80 -43.68 -20.82
N GLY A 735 16.65 -44.00 -20.22
CA GLY A 735 16.31 -45.36 -19.82
C GLY A 735 16.17 -46.30 -21.01
N VAL A 736 15.50 -45.85 -22.08
CA VAL A 736 15.39 -46.58 -23.36
C VAL A 736 16.77 -46.76 -23.99
N PHE A 737 17.59 -45.71 -24.03
CA PHE A 737 18.94 -45.75 -24.59
C PHE A 737 19.86 -46.72 -23.84
N LEU A 738 19.83 -46.68 -22.50
CA LEU A 738 20.57 -47.60 -21.65
C LEU A 738 20.12 -49.04 -21.89
N THR A 739 18.81 -49.30 -21.85
CA THR A 739 18.24 -50.65 -22.08
C THR A 739 18.60 -51.19 -23.46
N ALA A 740 18.45 -50.37 -24.51
CA ALA A 740 18.82 -50.73 -25.87
C ALA A 740 20.31 -51.05 -26.00
N THR A 741 21.17 -50.28 -25.32
CA THR A 741 22.62 -50.50 -25.31
C THR A 741 22.99 -51.77 -24.56
N VAL A 742 22.34 -52.05 -23.43
CA VAL A 742 22.51 -53.31 -22.65
C VAL A 742 22.08 -54.52 -23.49
N VAL A 743 20.91 -54.47 -24.12
CA VAL A 743 20.40 -55.55 -24.98
C VAL A 743 21.33 -55.78 -26.16
N ARG A 744 21.75 -54.71 -26.85
CA ARG A 744 22.70 -54.82 -27.97
C ARG A 744 24.03 -55.43 -27.54
N THR A 745 24.57 -54.96 -26.41
CA THR A 745 25.82 -55.48 -25.86
C THR A 745 25.68 -56.95 -25.42
N SER A 746 24.51 -57.36 -24.93
CA SER A 746 24.24 -58.76 -24.56
C SER A 746 24.22 -59.69 -25.78
N ARG A 747 23.73 -59.22 -26.93
CA ARG A 747 23.71 -59.96 -28.20
C ARG A 747 25.09 -60.04 -28.85
N GLU A 748 25.92 -59.01 -28.65
CA GLU A 748 27.28 -58.92 -29.20
C GLU A 748 28.35 -59.56 -28.28
N LYS A 749 27.95 -60.22 -27.17
CA LYS A 749 28.83 -60.69 -26.07
C LYS A 749 29.95 -61.65 -26.50
N GLU A 750 29.77 -62.38 -27.60
CA GLU A 750 30.79 -63.29 -28.15
C GLU A 750 31.85 -62.57 -28.99
N HIS A 751 31.56 -61.35 -29.46
CA HIS A 751 32.39 -60.62 -30.42
C HIS A 751 32.98 -59.32 -29.83
N VAL A 752 32.27 -58.67 -28.91
CA VAL A 752 32.63 -57.37 -28.32
C VAL A 752 32.59 -57.45 -26.79
N GLY A 753 33.72 -57.17 -26.14
CA GLY A 753 33.77 -57.04 -24.68
C GLY A 753 33.00 -55.82 -24.17
N VAL A 754 32.55 -55.87 -22.91
CA VAL A 754 32.02 -54.68 -22.22
C VAL A 754 33.22 -53.85 -21.78
N TRP A 755 33.56 -52.81 -22.54
CA TRP A 755 34.75 -51.97 -22.31
C TRP A 755 34.39 -50.53 -21.98
N LYS A 756 33.16 -50.08 -22.28
CA LYS A 756 32.63 -48.75 -21.98
C LYS A 756 33.66 -47.64 -22.25
N THR A 757 33.94 -46.76 -21.29
CA THR A 757 34.95 -45.69 -21.39
C THR A 757 36.37 -46.11 -20.99
N SER A 758 36.65 -47.41 -20.80
CA SER A 758 37.93 -47.89 -20.28
C SER A 758 39.14 -47.52 -21.16
N ALA A 759 40.05 -46.73 -20.58
CA ALA A 759 41.35 -46.43 -21.18
C ALA A 759 42.23 -47.69 -21.30
N VAL A 760 42.11 -48.63 -20.35
CA VAL A 760 42.87 -49.87 -20.31
C VAL A 760 42.56 -50.76 -21.52
N ALA A 761 41.31 -50.81 -21.97
CA ALA A 761 40.95 -51.53 -23.20
C ALA A 761 41.66 -50.93 -24.44
N THR A 762 41.83 -49.61 -24.47
CA THR A 762 42.52 -48.92 -25.57
C THR A 762 44.03 -49.19 -25.55
N LEU A 763 44.63 -49.32 -24.36
CA LEU A 763 46.05 -49.67 -24.20
C LEU A 763 46.34 -51.15 -24.48
N LEU A 764 45.48 -52.05 -24.02
CA LEU A 764 45.64 -53.51 -24.22
C LEU A 764 45.47 -53.92 -25.68
N TYR A 765 44.60 -53.23 -26.43
CA TYR A 765 44.42 -53.43 -27.85
C TYR A 765 45.04 -52.27 -28.64
N GLY A 766 46.30 -51.92 -28.38
CA GLY A 766 47.02 -50.87 -29.10
C GLY A 766 47.13 -51.11 -30.61
N LEU A 767 47.45 -50.06 -31.38
CA LEU A 767 47.68 -50.21 -32.83
C LEU A 767 48.96 -51.03 -33.10
N PRO A 768 49.02 -51.82 -34.18
CA PRO A 768 50.22 -52.58 -34.55
C PRO A 768 51.46 -51.68 -34.70
N ASP A 769 52.64 -52.19 -34.32
CA ASP A 769 53.91 -51.44 -34.32
C ASP A 769 54.24 -50.78 -35.67
N GLU A 770 53.87 -51.42 -36.78
CA GLU A 770 54.09 -50.88 -38.12
C GLU A 770 53.28 -49.59 -38.37
N ILE A 771 52.07 -49.51 -37.81
CA ILE A 771 51.19 -48.35 -37.90
C ILE A 771 51.60 -47.27 -36.92
N GLN A 772 52.08 -47.64 -35.72
CA GLN A 772 52.67 -46.70 -34.77
C GLN A 772 53.89 -46.00 -35.39
N LYS A 773 54.77 -46.75 -36.07
CA LYS A 773 55.92 -46.22 -36.81
C LYS A 773 55.51 -45.31 -37.99
N LYS A 774 54.48 -45.68 -38.76
CA LYS A 774 53.95 -44.83 -39.85
C LYS A 774 53.32 -43.53 -39.35
N MET A 775 52.65 -43.55 -38.20
CA MET A 775 52.12 -42.34 -37.57
C MET A 775 53.23 -41.46 -36.99
N ALA A 776 54.25 -42.04 -36.36
CA ALA A 776 55.42 -41.32 -35.88
C ALA A 776 56.23 -40.69 -37.04
N ALA A 777 56.40 -41.41 -38.15
CA ALA A 777 57.10 -40.91 -39.35
C ALA A 777 56.31 -39.82 -40.11
N SER A 778 54.97 -39.86 -40.07
CA SER A 778 54.14 -38.77 -40.62
C SER A 778 54.22 -37.49 -39.80
N ALA A 779 54.47 -37.59 -38.48
CA ALA A 779 54.66 -36.44 -37.60
C ALA A 779 55.96 -35.67 -37.90
N SER A 780 57.00 -36.36 -38.39
CA SER A 780 58.26 -35.75 -38.81
C SER A 780 58.20 -34.99 -40.15
N GLY A 781 57.14 -35.15 -40.94
CA GLY A 781 56.97 -34.51 -42.26
C GLY A 781 56.10 -33.25 -42.29
N GLY A 782 55.83 -32.63 -41.13
CA GLY A 782 54.98 -31.43 -41.00
C GLY A 782 53.47 -31.70 -40.93
N GLY A 783 53.03 -32.96 -41.04
CA GLY A 783 51.65 -33.37 -40.77
C GLY A 783 51.43 -33.66 -39.28
N THR A 784 50.23 -33.38 -38.75
CA THR A 784 49.91 -33.83 -37.39
C THR A 784 49.48 -35.30 -37.40
N PRO A 785 49.75 -36.11 -36.36
CA PRO A 785 49.22 -37.47 -36.24
C PRO A 785 47.69 -37.55 -36.48
N ARG A 786 47.02 -36.44 -36.19
CA ARG A 786 45.59 -36.21 -36.37
C ARG A 786 45.13 -36.20 -37.83
N THR A 787 45.93 -35.70 -38.79
CA THR A 787 45.57 -35.70 -40.22
C THR A 787 45.66 -37.10 -40.82
N THR A 788 46.65 -37.88 -40.41
CA THR A 788 46.84 -39.27 -40.82
C THR A 788 45.70 -40.16 -40.29
N ALA A 789 45.27 -39.97 -39.03
CA ALA A 789 44.13 -40.67 -38.44
C ALA A 789 42.78 -40.37 -39.13
N LYS A 790 42.62 -39.20 -39.78
CA LYS A 790 41.42 -38.85 -40.55
C LYS A 790 41.26 -39.65 -41.84
N GLN A 791 42.36 -40.17 -42.39
CA GLN A 791 42.38 -40.90 -43.66
C GLN A 791 42.42 -42.42 -43.45
N MET A 792 42.92 -42.89 -42.31
CA MET A 792 43.01 -44.32 -41.98
C MET A 792 41.65 -44.91 -41.62
N LYS A 793 41.32 -46.04 -42.25
CA LYS A 793 40.15 -46.85 -41.91
C LYS A 793 40.59 -48.10 -41.14
N VAL A 794 39.99 -48.29 -39.97
CA VAL A 794 40.31 -49.36 -39.02
C VAL A 794 39.06 -50.18 -38.69
N GLN A 795 39.27 -51.44 -38.38
CA GLN A 795 38.24 -52.39 -37.93
C GLN A 795 38.82 -53.20 -36.78
N LEU A 796 38.05 -53.42 -35.72
CA LEU A 796 38.49 -54.22 -34.58
C LEU A 796 38.01 -55.67 -34.75
N GLN A 797 38.92 -56.64 -34.72
CA GLN A 797 38.60 -58.06 -34.90
C GLN A 797 38.68 -58.86 -33.58
N PRO A 798 37.74 -59.79 -33.32
CA PRO A 798 37.74 -60.59 -32.09
C PRO A 798 39.04 -61.39 -31.97
N GLY A 799 39.77 -61.21 -30.86
CA GLY A 799 41.02 -61.92 -30.57
C GLY A 799 42.24 -61.58 -31.45
N LYS A 800 42.10 -60.68 -32.44
CA LYS A 800 43.15 -60.34 -33.42
C LYS A 800 43.56 -58.85 -33.45
N GLY A 801 42.94 -58.00 -32.63
CA GLY A 801 43.29 -56.58 -32.51
C GLY A 801 42.79 -55.71 -33.67
N TRP A 802 43.36 -54.51 -33.83
CA TRP A 802 42.98 -53.56 -34.89
C TRP A 802 43.53 -53.96 -36.25
N ARG A 803 42.68 -53.96 -37.28
CA ARG A 803 43.03 -54.15 -38.68
C ARG A 803 42.83 -52.85 -39.46
N VAL A 804 43.83 -52.43 -40.24
CA VAL A 804 43.74 -51.26 -41.14
C VAL A 804 43.34 -51.75 -42.53
N SER A 805 42.34 -51.13 -43.18
CA SER A 805 41.99 -51.48 -44.56
C SER A 805 42.91 -50.78 -45.56
N GLY A 806 43.65 -51.55 -46.36
CA GLY A 806 44.57 -51.06 -47.39
C GLY A 806 45.71 -52.04 -47.74
N ASN A 807 46.05 -52.97 -46.84
CA ASN A 807 47.02 -54.04 -47.09
C ASN A 807 46.34 -55.41 -47.02
N TRP A 808 46.44 -56.20 -48.08
CA TRP A 808 46.00 -57.61 -48.10
C TRP A 808 46.92 -58.51 -47.27
N PHE A 809 48.15 -58.07 -47.01
CA PHE A 809 49.14 -58.74 -46.14
C PHE A 809 49.66 -57.75 -45.10
N SER A 810 49.04 -57.71 -43.93
CA SER A 810 49.65 -57.19 -42.71
C SER A 810 49.76 -58.36 -41.74
N PRO A 811 50.93 -58.61 -41.12
CA PRO A 811 51.08 -59.70 -40.17
C PRO A 811 50.21 -59.43 -38.94
N LEU A 812 49.68 -60.51 -38.39
CA LEU A 812 48.89 -60.54 -37.17
C LEU A 812 49.71 -59.95 -36.01
N ALA A 813 49.07 -59.19 -35.11
CA ALA A 813 49.69 -58.88 -33.83
C ALA A 813 50.03 -60.19 -33.10
N ASP A 814 51.26 -60.31 -32.61
CA ASP A 814 51.73 -61.49 -31.89
C ASP A 814 50.85 -61.77 -30.67
N LYS A 815 50.63 -63.07 -30.41
CA LYS A 815 49.99 -63.56 -29.18
C LYS A 815 50.68 -62.94 -27.97
N VAL A 816 49.87 -62.50 -27.00
CA VAL A 816 50.32 -62.18 -25.63
C VAL A 816 51.27 -63.29 -25.15
N ARG A 817 52.53 -62.94 -24.87
CA ARG A 817 53.51 -63.86 -24.27
C ARG A 817 52.91 -64.40 -22.96
N ARG A 818 52.63 -65.70 -22.91
CA ARG A 818 52.49 -66.42 -21.63
C ARG A 818 53.87 -66.41 -20.98
N ASN A 819 53.93 -65.93 -19.73
CA ASN A 819 55.13 -65.94 -18.90
C ASN A 819 55.82 -67.32 -18.96
N GLN A 820 56.95 -67.40 -19.65
CA GLN A 820 57.98 -68.41 -19.39
C GLN A 820 59.15 -67.66 -18.74
N PRO A 821 59.69 -68.15 -17.61
CA PRO A 821 60.87 -67.57 -17.02
C PRO A 821 62.09 -67.80 -17.94
N PRO A 822 63.07 -66.88 -17.94
CA PRO A 822 64.27 -66.99 -18.78
C PRO A 822 65.14 -68.19 -18.37
N PRO A 823 65.89 -68.80 -19.31
CA PRO A 823 66.76 -69.92 -19.02
C PRO A 823 67.98 -69.45 -18.22
N GLY A 824 68.19 -70.02 -17.03
CA GLY A 824 69.41 -69.80 -16.25
C GLY A 824 69.27 -69.64 -14.73
N TRP A 825 68.18 -70.10 -14.11
CA TRP A 825 68.07 -70.18 -12.64
C TRP A 825 67.79 -71.63 -12.24
N ILE A 826 68.85 -72.33 -11.80
CA ILE A 826 68.80 -73.42 -10.80
C ILE A 826 69.36 -72.82 -9.52
#